data_AF-A0A6J8C7N7-F1
#
_entry.id   AF-A0A6J8C7N7-F1
#
_cell.length_a   1.000
_cell.length_b   1.000
_cell.length_c   1.000
_cell.angle_alpha   90.00
_cell.angle_beta   90.00
_cell.angle_gamma   90.00
#
_symmetry.space_group_name_H-M   'P 1'
#
loop_
_entity.id
_entity.type
_entity.pdbx_description
1 polymer ?
#
loop_
_entity_poly.entity_id
_entity_poly.type
_entity_poly.pdbx_seq_one_letter_code
_entity_poly.pdbx_strand_id
1 'polypeptide(L)'
;MESFDKLKSFLNSFTGKVCTEKDINLALELLLDSIQDYTKTLEKKRIPRNIDVNDVDPKWTEIGSGHFGYVYASRYGGSKVAIKIFKEKSGSKIREGTILKDLSHENIIAFRGIGYISQTKAKEKDIRVNDENKDVMMFLVMEYIDQNLLKYVDGMRVHERKGLRYDMVWNIGQQIISALNYLHNLNIAHRDLKPDNILLEVGPRRIVVKLADFGLATNGNEINTNPPRDERMSSGISGSSSNVANVRWGAPELFQETLGREWSFEDYKKSDIYCFGNVLTFMLTGERPYSKMSTNTLNDIQDRTENVSNPDLPKTLTGHLKDVIYECHIEVPKERPTASNVLKDFFSSENNPYLLKLNPETEAEFFSCGFMDKTDIFVADSCTDKEATQMGFFESGMRPTGYDHCDLNCIIEVEHAPYRDKPDEWSLEEDYADNLDEFLTLAKKKVIDNNPAVALKGLTFARPGEDENQLIEFKFKESDYIHHRAMRKIWIDFSNQQKIEELPSKADVHPYFSNTFGLHVAVLTNEGPGKPQKFLFPRRAQREGMAAPGKFTCGAVESASKPDYKIHNGKTCVDLVNTAARGLKEELGLELSGSDLDAICLTTVYLKFDTHEWGLCGFVDLKDERIDPKHRISANSLKDIFSTGPKDKFEHQTLTFIDFNLKTMVEFVFNNHENFASSAKLVVVKVLQAFYGWQRVQQEFEIMRYGK
;
A
#
# COMPACT_ATOMS: atom_id res chain seq x y z
N MET A 1 42.67 8.23 4.00
CA MET A 1 43.25 7.79 2.71
C MET A 1 43.88 8.97 1.96
N GLU A 2 43.27 10.14 1.93
CA GLU A 2 43.82 11.34 1.25
C GLU A 2 45.24 11.77 1.73
N SER A 3 45.56 11.60 3.01
CA SER A 3 46.90 11.86 3.60
C SER A 3 47.98 10.89 3.10
N PHE A 4 47.63 9.61 2.94
CA PHE A 4 48.52 8.57 2.41
C PHE A 4 48.86 8.80 0.94
N ASP A 5 47.88 9.25 0.14
CA ASP A 5 48.10 9.57 -1.28
C ASP A 5 49.00 10.80 -1.44
N LYS A 6 48.86 11.80 -0.55
CA LYS A 6 49.76 12.96 -0.49
C LYS A 6 51.20 12.56 -0.13
N LEU A 7 51.39 11.72 0.89
CA LEU A 7 52.71 11.20 1.25
C LEU A 7 53.33 10.39 0.10
N LYS A 8 52.55 9.51 -0.54
CA LYS A 8 53.02 8.68 -1.65
C LYS A 8 53.38 9.52 -2.88
N SER A 9 52.56 10.52 -3.21
CA SER A 9 52.86 11.48 -4.28
C SER A 9 54.11 12.30 -3.99
N PHE A 10 54.27 12.76 -2.75
CA PHE A 10 55.45 13.50 -2.30
C PHE A 10 56.72 12.66 -2.41
N LEU A 11 56.74 11.44 -1.87
CA LEU A 11 57.89 10.53 -1.95
C LEU A 11 58.25 10.16 -3.40
N ASN A 12 57.24 9.95 -4.25
CA ASN A 12 57.44 9.67 -5.67
C ASN A 12 58.01 10.86 -6.47
N SER A 13 57.99 12.08 -5.92
CA SER A 13 58.57 13.26 -6.57
C SER A 13 60.10 13.35 -6.44
N PHE A 14 60.71 12.47 -5.63
CA PHE A 14 62.14 12.43 -5.32
C PHE A 14 62.94 11.34 -6.04
N THR A 15 62.35 10.60 -6.99
CA THR A 15 63.09 9.63 -7.80
C THR A 15 64.24 10.31 -8.54
N GLY A 16 65.48 10.02 -8.13
CA GLY A 16 66.71 10.55 -8.73
C GLY A 16 67.16 11.94 -8.23
N LYS A 17 66.59 12.48 -7.15
CA LYS A 17 66.99 13.77 -6.57
C LYS A 17 67.63 13.61 -5.19
N VAL A 18 68.56 14.51 -4.85
CA VAL A 18 69.17 14.57 -3.51
C VAL A 18 68.21 15.27 -2.55
N CYS A 19 67.79 14.57 -1.49
CA CYS A 19 66.89 15.15 -0.48
C CYS A 19 67.63 16.14 0.43
N THR A 20 67.01 17.28 0.70
CA THR A 20 67.48 18.23 1.71
C THR A 20 66.90 17.90 3.09
N GLU A 21 67.49 18.47 4.15
CA GLU A 21 66.95 18.34 5.52
C GLU A 21 65.49 18.82 5.62
N LYS A 22 65.12 19.84 4.85
CA LYS A 22 63.75 20.36 4.77
C LYS A 22 62.79 19.35 4.14
N ASP A 23 63.23 18.61 3.13
CA ASP A 23 62.43 17.57 2.49
C ASP A 23 62.21 16.37 3.42
N ILE A 24 63.24 16.02 4.21
CA ILE A 24 63.16 14.97 5.23
C ILE A 24 62.16 15.36 6.32
N ASN A 25 62.22 16.59 6.82
CA ASN A 25 61.29 17.07 7.83
C ASN A 25 59.84 17.10 7.31
N LEU A 26 59.61 17.52 6.07
CA LEU A 26 58.28 17.51 5.46
C LEU A 26 57.76 16.07 5.23
N ALA A 27 58.63 15.13 4.86
CA ALA A 27 58.25 13.71 4.77
C ALA A 27 57.84 13.13 6.12
N LEU A 28 58.56 13.50 7.20
CA LEU A 28 58.25 13.07 8.56
C LEU A 28 56.93 13.67 9.05
N GLU A 29 56.64 14.94 8.76
CA GLU A 29 55.34 15.57 9.06
C GLU A 29 54.19 14.87 8.32
N LEU A 30 54.32 14.63 7.01
CA LEU A 30 53.30 13.93 6.23
C LEU A 30 53.09 12.48 6.68
N LEU A 31 54.14 11.81 7.14
CA LEU A 31 54.05 10.49 7.75
C LEU A 31 53.33 10.55 9.09
N LEU A 32 53.64 11.55 9.93
CA LEU A 32 52.97 11.75 11.21
C LEU A 32 51.48 12.01 11.01
N ASP A 33 51.11 12.87 10.05
CA ASP A 33 49.72 13.14 9.68
C ASP A 33 49.02 11.89 9.16
N SER A 34 49.70 11.09 8.33
CA SER A 34 49.16 9.82 7.83
C SER A 34 48.97 8.79 8.95
N ILE A 35 49.88 8.74 9.93
CA ILE A 35 49.76 7.90 11.12
C ILE A 35 48.63 8.42 12.02
N GLN A 36 48.48 9.72 12.21
CA GLN A 36 47.39 10.30 13.00
C GLN A 36 46.03 10.07 12.34
N ASP A 37 45.92 10.22 11.02
CA ASP A 37 44.71 9.89 10.28
C ASP A 37 44.41 8.39 10.33
N TYR A 38 45.42 7.54 10.21
CA TYR A 38 45.26 6.10 10.37
C TYR A 38 44.86 5.74 11.81
N THR A 39 45.42 6.42 12.81
CA THR A 39 45.09 6.23 14.23
C THR A 39 43.68 6.72 14.52
N LYS A 40 43.24 7.87 13.99
CA LYS A 40 41.84 8.30 14.02
C LYS A 40 40.92 7.33 13.29
N THR A 41 41.41 6.67 12.24
CA THR A 41 40.67 5.61 11.52
C THR A 41 40.62 4.32 12.35
N LEU A 42 41.66 3.99 13.11
CA LEU A 42 41.69 2.88 14.07
C LEU A 42 40.84 3.17 15.31
N GLU A 43 40.78 4.42 15.80
CA GLU A 43 39.85 4.86 16.83
C GLU A 43 38.40 4.86 16.32
N LYS A 44 38.20 5.12 15.01
CA LYS A 44 36.94 4.89 14.29
C LYS A 44 36.68 3.43 13.95
N LYS A 45 37.67 2.52 13.98
CA LYS A 45 37.45 1.07 14.05
C LYS A 45 36.92 0.77 15.44
N ARG A 46 35.63 1.09 15.60
CA ARG A 46 34.81 0.80 16.75
C ARG A 46 35.11 -0.63 17.18
N ILE A 47 35.80 -0.77 18.30
CA ILE A 47 35.55 -1.90 19.20
C ILE A 47 34.01 -2.01 19.25
N PRO A 48 33.41 -3.18 19.01
CA PRO A 48 31.97 -3.35 19.16
C PRO A 48 31.55 -2.61 20.42
N ARG A 49 30.57 -1.70 20.36
CA ARG A 49 30.09 -1.03 21.58
C ARG A 49 29.78 -2.14 22.57
N ASN A 50 30.62 -2.27 23.59
CA ASN A 50 30.50 -3.34 24.56
C ASN A 50 29.34 -2.93 25.45
N ILE A 51 28.21 -3.60 25.29
CA ILE A 51 26.99 -3.31 26.01
C ILE A 51 27.05 -4.11 27.31
N ASP A 52 27.09 -3.40 28.44
CA ASP A 52 26.84 -4.04 29.72
C ASP A 52 25.40 -4.52 29.74
N VAL A 53 25.19 -5.78 30.09
CA VAL A 53 23.86 -6.38 30.25
C VAL A 53 22.98 -5.59 31.23
N ASN A 54 23.58 -4.84 32.16
CA ASN A 54 22.88 -4.00 33.13
C ASN A 54 22.34 -2.70 32.51
N ASP A 55 22.88 -2.26 31.38
CA ASP A 55 22.42 -1.07 30.64
C ASP A 55 21.21 -1.38 29.74
N VAL A 56 20.89 -2.66 29.57
CA VAL A 56 19.69 -3.13 28.87
C VAL A 56 18.58 -3.33 29.87
N ASP A 57 17.37 -2.87 29.52
CA ASP A 57 16.18 -3.02 30.36
C ASP A 57 16.03 -4.46 30.87
N PRO A 58 15.55 -4.63 32.12
CA PRO A 58 15.56 -5.94 32.77
C PRO A 58 14.62 -6.95 32.11
N LYS A 59 13.57 -6.50 31.44
CA LYS A 59 12.54 -7.34 30.83
C LYS A 59 12.90 -7.68 29.38
N TRP A 60 13.24 -8.94 29.12
CA TRP A 60 13.56 -9.46 27.78
C TRP A 60 12.45 -10.41 27.35
N THR A 61 11.69 -10.06 26.32
CA THR A 61 10.59 -10.89 25.81
C THR A 61 11.07 -11.68 24.60
N GLU A 62 11.03 -13.02 24.64
CA GLU A 62 11.39 -13.83 23.46
C GLU A 62 10.45 -13.51 22.29
N ILE A 63 11.01 -13.14 21.14
CA ILE A 63 10.26 -12.82 19.91
C ILE A 63 10.56 -13.80 18.77
N GLY A 64 11.58 -14.64 18.92
CA GLY A 64 11.90 -15.66 17.93
C GLY A 64 12.99 -16.62 18.40
N SER A 65 12.97 -17.83 17.85
CA SER A 65 14.00 -18.84 18.08
C SER A 65 14.38 -19.48 16.74
N GLY A 66 15.67 -19.48 16.41
CA GLY A 66 16.18 -20.03 15.15
C GLY A 66 17.38 -20.97 15.35
N HIS A 67 18.01 -21.35 14.25
CA HIS A 67 19.21 -22.20 14.25
C HIS A 67 20.40 -21.51 14.97
N PHE A 68 20.60 -20.22 14.71
CA PHE A 68 21.76 -19.47 15.22
C PHE A 68 21.59 -18.95 16.65
N GLY A 69 20.36 -18.89 17.18
CA GLY A 69 20.12 -18.22 18.45
C GLY A 69 18.65 -18.06 18.84
N TYR A 70 18.46 -17.40 19.97
CA TYR A 70 17.18 -16.87 20.45
C TYR A 70 17.19 -15.36 20.31
N VAL A 71 16.07 -14.77 19.91
CA VAL A 71 15.92 -13.32 19.74
C VAL A 71 14.91 -12.81 20.76
N TYR A 72 15.27 -11.75 21.47
CA TYR A 72 14.45 -11.11 22.49
C TYR A 72 14.20 -9.64 22.13
N ALA A 73 13.03 -9.10 22.43
CA ALA A 73 12.76 -7.67 22.44
C ALA A 73 13.03 -7.10 23.83
N SER A 74 13.69 -5.95 23.89
CA SER A 74 13.92 -5.17 25.12
C SER A 74 14.05 -3.68 24.79
N ARG A 75 14.54 -2.87 25.72
CA ARG A 75 14.96 -1.49 25.47
C ARG A 75 16.42 -1.28 25.88
N TYR A 76 17.10 -0.42 25.14
CA TYR A 76 18.47 0.02 25.43
C TYR A 76 18.57 1.51 25.11
N GLY A 77 18.99 2.32 26.08
CA GLY A 77 19.02 3.79 25.93
C GLY A 77 17.64 4.39 25.60
N GLY A 78 16.56 3.82 26.11
CA GLY A 78 15.17 4.24 25.84
C GLY A 78 14.57 3.74 24.52
N SER A 79 15.38 3.32 23.55
CA SER A 79 14.92 2.76 22.27
C SER A 79 14.60 1.27 22.37
N LYS A 80 13.57 0.81 21.65
CA LYS A 80 13.25 -0.62 21.52
C LYS A 80 14.34 -1.31 20.68
N VAL A 81 14.82 -2.46 21.14
CA VAL A 81 15.93 -3.20 20.51
C VAL A 81 15.64 -4.70 20.42
N ALA A 82 16.23 -5.34 19.43
CA ALA A 82 16.26 -6.78 19.28
C ALA A 82 17.61 -7.32 19.79
N ILE A 83 17.56 -8.36 20.60
CA ILE A 83 18.73 -8.96 21.26
C ILE A 83 18.83 -10.42 20.87
N LYS A 84 19.86 -10.75 20.08
CA LYS A 84 20.11 -12.13 19.62
C LYS A 84 21.15 -12.78 20.51
N ILE A 85 20.78 -13.87 21.18
CA ILE A 85 21.66 -14.71 22.00
C ILE A 85 22.01 -15.96 21.21
N PHE A 86 23.29 -16.22 21.03
CA PHE A 86 23.75 -17.27 20.12
C PHE A 86 23.82 -18.67 20.74
N LYS A 87 23.34 -19.69 20.00
CA LYS A 87 23.52 -21.11 20.34
C LYS A 87 24.96 -21.55 20.09
N GLU A 88 25.51 -22.42 20.92
CA GLU A 88 26.95 -22.47 21.18
C GLU A 88 27.87 -23.05 20.10
N LYS A 89 27.34 -23.80 19.15
CA LYS A 89 28.18 -24.64 18.27
C LYS A 89 28.77 -23.96 17.03
N SER A 90 28.63 -22.67 16.78
CA SER A 90 29.00 -22.10 15.46
C SER A 90 30.08 -21.02 15.53
N GLY A 91 31.10 -21.13 14.66
CA GLY A 91 31.99 -20.02 14.31
C GLY A 91 31.26 -18.78 13.76
N SER A 92 29.95 -18.90 13.52
CA SER A 92 29.04 -17.82 13.14
C SER A 92 28.90 -16.71 14.19
N LYS A 93 29.12 -16.99 15.49
CA LYS A 93 28.92 -16.00 16.58
C LYS A 93 29.75 -14.74 16.37
N ILE A 94 31.07 -14.94 16.28
CA ILE A 94 32.04 -13.84 16.12
C ILE A 94 31.86 -13.20 14.75
N ARG A 95 31.52 -14.01 13.75
CA ARG A 95 31.41 -13.62 12.35
C ARG A 95 30.25 -12.65 12.10
N GLU A 96 29.05 -12.94 12.58
CA GLU A 96 27.88 -12.04 12.39
C GLU A 96 28.11 -10.67 13.04
N GLY A 97 28.56 -10.64 14.29
CA GLY A 97 28.90 -9.38 14.97
C GLY A 97 30.06 -8.63 14.32
N THR A 98 31.04 -9.35 13.78
CA THR A 98 32.19 -8.77 13.06
C THR A 98 31.82 -8.21 11.71
N ILE A 99 30.87 -8.83 11.00
CA ILE A 99 30.35 -8.32 9.73
C ILE A 99 29.48 -7.10 10.00
N LEU A 100 28.44 -7.25 10.83
CA LEU A 100 27.43 -6.20 11.07
C LEU A 100 28.01 -4.89 11.62
N LYS A 101 29.10 -4.94 12.39
CA LYS A 101 29.73 -3.72 12.95
C LYS A 101 30.24 -2.76 11.85
N ASP A 102 30.63 -3.31 10.71
CA ASP A 102 31.28 -2.58 9.61
C ASP A 102 30.27 -2.23 8.49
N LEU A 103 29.01 -2.65 8.63
CA LEU A 103 27.95 -2.36 7.67
C LEU A 103 27.19 -1.08 8.05
N SER A 104 27.01 -0.20 7.07
CA SER A 104 26.24 1.04 7.21
C SER A 104 25.48 1.31 5.92
N HIS A 105 24.23 0.86 5.88
CA HIS A 105 23.32 1.05 4.75
C HIS A 105 21.89 1.23 5.26
N GLU A 106 21.09 2.04 4.57
CA GLU A 106 19.71 2.32 4.99
C GLU A 106 18.84 1.07 5.05
N ASN A 107 19.10 0.11 4.15
CA ASN A 107 18.36 -1.15 4.04
C ASN A 107 19.04 -2.36 4.71
N ILE A 108 19.99 -2.13 5.63
CA ILE A 108 20.58 -3.19 6.47
C ILE A 108 20.23 -2.91 7.93
N ILE A 109 19.96 -3.98 8.68
CA ILE A 109 19.62 -3.88 10.10
C ILE A 109 20.72 -3.15 10.89
N ALA A 110 20.33 -2.13 11.65
CA ALA A 110 21.27 -1.32 12.39
C ALA A 110 21.84 -2.07 13.60
N PHE A 111 23.16 -2.28 13.58
CA PHE A 111 23.94 -2.80 14.70
C PHE A 111 24.09 -1.76 15.81
N ARG A 112 23.83 -2.16 17.07
CA ARG A 112 23.93 -1.28 18.25
C ARG A 112 25.11 -1.63 19.15
N GLY A 113 25.47 -2.91 19.26
CA GLY A 113 26.61 -3.38 20.05
C GLY A 113 26.57 -4.88 20.32
N ILE A 114 27.59 -5.35 21.04
CA ILE A 114 27.73 -6.75 21.50
C ILE A 114 27.88 -6.71 23.01
N GLY A 115 27.34 -7.69 23.71
CA GLY A 115 27.55 -7.85 25.14
C GLY A 115 27.64 -9.31 25.55
N TYR A 116 27.84 -9.51 26.85
CA TYR A 116 27.98 -10.83 27.45
C TYR A 116 27.09 -10.93 28.69
N ILE A 117 26.43 -12.07 28.86
CA ILE A 117 25.54 -12.33 29.99
C ILE A 117 25.94 -13.65 30.66
N SER A 118 26.08 -13.63 31.99
CA SER A 118 26.35 -14.85 32.75
C SER A 118 25.12 -15.75 32.82
N GLN A 119 25.28 -17.05 33.03
CA GLN A 119 24.13 -17.95 33.22
C GLN A 119 23.24 -17.53 34.38
N THR A 120 23.81 -17.09 35.50
CA THR A 120 23.06 -16.64 36.67
C THR A 120 22.15 -15.47 36.30
N LYS A 121 22.69 -14.46 35.62
CA LYS A 121 21.90 -13.30 35.15
C LYS A 121 20.90 -13.67 34.06
N ALA A 122 21.20 -14.65 33.22
CA ALA A 122 20.27 -15.15 32.22
C ALA A 122 19.06 -15.82 32.88
N LYS A 123 19.29 -16.66 33.90
CA LYS A 123 18.21 -17.29 34.69
C LYS A 123 17.36 -16.26 35.43
N GLU A 124 17.97 -15.24 36.03
CA GLU A 124 17.26 -14.12 36.67
C GLU A 124 16.33 -13.37 35.70
N LYS A 125 16.67 -13.33 34.42
CA LYS A 125 15.93 -12.64 33.35
C LYS A 125 15.03 -13.57 32.53
N ASP A 126 14.84 -14.82 32.96
CA ASP A 126 14.07 -15.86 32.24
C ASP A 126 14.54 -16.09 30.79
N ILE A 127 15.85 -16.00 30.59
CA ILE A 127 16.51 -16.20 29.30
C ILE A 127 16.92 -17.67 29.16
N ARG A 128 16.63 -18.27 28.00
CA ARG A 128 17.04 -19.64 27.68
C ARG A 128 18.56 -19.81 27.76
N VAL A 129 18.99 -20.76 28.59
CA VAL A 129 20.39 -21.19 28.74
C VAL A 129 20.62 -22.48 27.94
N ASN A 130 21.69 -22.53 27.15
CA ASN A 130 21.93 -23.61 26.17
C ASN A 130 22.89 -24.72 26.63
N ASP A 131 23.72 -24.48 27.65
CA ASP A 131 24.74 -25.44 28.11
C ASP A 131 25.00 -25.19 29.60
N GLU A 132 25.00 -26.21 30.45
CA GLU A 132 25.32 -26.08 31.88
C GLU A 132 26.84 -25.87 32.12
N ASN A 133 27.69 -26.04 31.09
CA ASN A 133 29.15 -26.07 31.23
C ASN A 133 29.88 -24.74 30.94
N LYS A 134 29.20 -23.64 30.58
CA LYS A 134 29.85 -22.34 30.30
C LYS A 134 29.21 -21.16 31.02
N ASP A 135 30.00 -20.47 31.83
CA ASP A 135 29.51 -19.38 32.68
C ASP A 135 28.94 -18.15 31.94
N VAL A 136 29.30 -17.93 30.66
CA VAL A 136 28.99 -16.69 29.93
C VAL A 136 28.51 -16.93 28.48
N MET A 137 27.46 -16.21 28.07
CA MET A 137 26.88 -16.23 26.72
C MET A 137 27.00 -14.85 26.06
N MET A 138 27.31 -14.82 24.76
CA MET A 138 27.36 -13.57 23.97
C MET A 138 25.98 -13.21 23.41
N PHE A 139 25.64 -11.92 23.43
CA PHE A 139 24.45 -11.38 22.79
C PHE A 139 24.78 -10.20 21.86
N LEU A 140 23.96 -10.04 20.83
CA LEU A 140 24.02 -8.98 19.82
C LEU A 140 22.82 -8.06 19.98
N VAL A 141 23.02 -6.75 20.04
CA VAL A 141 21.94 -5.76 20.10
C VAL A 141 21.79 -5.06 18.76
N MET A 142 20.56 -5.05 18.24
CA MET A 142 20.18 -4.47 16.94
C MET A 142 18.94 -3.59 17.10
N GLU A 143 18.64 -2.77 16.10
CA GLU A 143 17.32 -2.15 16.02
C GLU A 143 16.21 -3.21 15.98
N TYR A 144 15.06 -2.88 16.57
CA TYR A 144 13.91 -3.75 16.61
C TYR A 144 12.92 -3.39 15.49
N ILE A 145 12.46 -4.40 14.76
CA ILE A 145 11.41 -4.28 13.74
C ILE A 145 10.43 -5.43 14.01
N ASP A 146 9.15 -5.10 14.10
CA ASP A 146 8.09 -6.03 14.53
C ASP A 146 7.58 -6.95 13.42
N GLN A 147 7.76 -6.56 12.16
CA GLN A 147 7.24 -7.28 11.02
C GLN A 147 8.35 -7.76 10.08
N ASN A 148 8.18 -8.97 9.55
CA ASN A 148 8.99 -9.49 8.44
C ASN A 148 8.14 -9.66 7.18
N LEU A 149 8.81 -9.78 6.03
CA LEU A 149 8.14 -9.87 4.73
C LEU A 149 7.20 -11.07 4.65
N LEU A 150 7.57 -12.20 5.26
CA LEU A 150 6.71 -13.40 5.30
C LEU A 150 5.35 -13.10 5.93
N LYS A 151 5.36 -12.58 7.17
CA LYS A 151 4.15 -12.21 7.91
C LYS A 151 3.37 -11.09 7.24
N TYR A 152 4.07 -10.13 6.62
CA TYR A 152 3.43 -9.02 5.91
C TYR A 152 2.64 -9.51 4.70
N VAL A 153 3.26 -10.35 3.85
CA VAL A 153 2.57 -10.96 2.70
C VAL A 153 1.43 -11.85 3.16
N ASP A 154 1.64 -12.69 4.19
CA ASP A 154 0.60 -13.55 4.73
C ASP A 154 -0.59 -12.76 5.30
N GLY A 155 -0.36 -11.61 5.93
CA GLY A 155 -1.41 -10.73 6.44
C GLY A 155 -2.14 -9.91 5.38
N MET A 156 -1.54 -9.72 4.20
CA MET A 156 -2.13 -9.00 3.07
C MET A 156 -2.91 -9.91 2.11
N ARG A 157 -2.92 -11.23 2.37
CA ARG A 157 -3.67 -12.19 1.58
C ARG A 157 -5.16 -11.97 1.78
N VAL A 158 -5.84 -11.71 0.67
CA VAL A 158 -7.30 -11.65 0.58
C VAL A 158 -7.77 -12.66 -0.47
N HIS A 159 -9.05 -13.04 -0.44
CA HIS A 159 -9.60 -14.02 -1.40
C HIS A 159 -9.32 -13.67 -2.87
N GLU A 160 -9.28 -12.38 -3.20
CA GLU A 160 -9.09 -11.85 -4.55
C GLU A 160 -7.62 -11.65 -4.95
N ARG A 161 -6.69 -11.67 -3.99
CA ARG A 161 -5.28 -11.40 -4.24
C ARG A 161 -4.38 -12.19 -3.31
N LYS A 162 -3.65 -13.13 -3.91
CA LYS A 162 -2.73 -14.02 -3.18
C LYS A 162 -1.39 -13.37 -2.79
N GLY A 163 -0.91 -12.39 -3.58
CA GLY A 163 0.35 -11.68 -3.35
C GLY A 163 0.20 -10.16 -3.26
N LEU A 164 1.30 -9.42 -3.33
CA LEU A 164 1.37 -7.97 -3.16
C LEU A 164 1.17 -7.17 -4.45
N ARG A 165 0.91 -5.88 -4.21
CA ARG A 165 1.10 -4.73 -5.08
C ARG A 165 2.20 -4.79 -6.16
N TYR A 166 2.01 -4.63 -7.48
CA TYR A 166 3.21 -4.62 -8.36
C TYR A 166 4.17 -3.45 -8.02
N ASP A 167 3.61 -2.28 -7.72
CA ASP A 167 4.35 -1.14 -7.20
C ASP A 167 4.99 -1.41 -5.83
N MET A 168 4.32 -2.14 -4.94
CA MET A 168 4.91 -2.53 -3.65
C MET A 168 6.05 -3.54 -3.84
N VAL A 169 5.89 -4.55 -4.71
CA VAL A 169 6.93 -5.51 -5.06
C VAL A 169 8.15 -4.78 -5.63
N TRP A 170 7.93 -3.79 -6.49
CA TRP A 170 9.01 -2.96 -7.03
C TRP A 170 9.74 -2.19 -5.91
N ASN A 171 9.00 -1.45 -5.07
CA ASN A 171 9.58 -0.61 -4.02
C ASN A 171 10.34 -1.44 -2.97
N ILE A 172 9.82 -2.61 -2.60
CA ILE A 172 10.51 -3.54 -1.69
C ILE A 172 11.71 -4.17 -2.41
N GLY A 173 11.54 -4.61 -3.66
CA GLY A 173 12.57 -5.22 -4.47
C GLY A 173 13.79 -4.32 -4.68
N GLN A 174 13.56 -3.04 -4.99
CA GLN A 174 14.60 -2.01 -5.15
C GLN A 174 15.46 -1.86 -3.89
N GLN A 175 14.83 -1.83 -2.72
CA GLN A 175 15.55 -1.70 -1.44
C GLN A 175 16.35 -2.96 -1.09
N ILE A 176 15.81 -4.15 -1.37
CA ILE A 176 16.54 -5.41 -1.17
C ILE A 176 17.77 -5.46 -2.08
N ILE A 177 17.62 -5.18 -3.38
CA ILE A 177 18.75 -5.26 -4.31
C ILE A 177 19.78 -4.16 -4.06
N SER A 178 19.35 -2.99 -3.58
CA SER A 178 20.26 -1.94 -3.10
C SER A 178 21.15 -2.44 -1.95
N ALA A 179 20.54 -3.08 -0.94
CA ALA A 179 21.29 -3.68 0.17
C ALA A 179 22.25 -4.79 -0.29
N LEU A 180 21.81 -5.68 -1.19
CA LEU A 180 22.67 -6.73 -1.74
C LEU A 180 23.84 -6.15 -2.55
N ASN A 181 23.59 -5.13 -3.37
CA ASN A 181 24.64 -4.44 -4.12
C ASN A 181 25.68 -3.83 -3.18
N TYR A 182 25.24 -3.18 -2.10
CA TYR A 182 26.13 -2.68 -1.06
C TYR A 182 26.99 -3.79 -0.44
N LEU A 183 26.38 -4.91 -0.04
CA LEU A 183 27.11 -6.06 0.54
C LEU A 183 28.11 -6.65 -0.45
N HIS A 184 27.69 -6.89 -1.70
CA HIS A 184 28.51 -7.51 -2.74
C HIS A 184 29.72 -6.64 -3.09
N ASN A 185 29.59 -5.31 -3.07
CA ASN A 185 30.69 -4.36 -3.28
C ASN A 185 31.69 -4.33 -2.11
N LEU A 186 31.26 -4.72 -0.91
CA LEU A 186 32.14 -4.94 0.25
C LEU A 186 32.76 -6.35 0.29
N ASN A 187 32.60 -7.13 -0.79
CA ASN A 187 32.92 -8.55 -0.82
C ASN A 187 32.23 -9.33 0.31
N ILE A 188 30.96 -9.06 0.57
CA ILE A 188 30.14 -9.83 1.50
C ILE A 188 28.98 -10.49 0.76
N ALA A 189 28.82 -11.81 0.88
CA ALA A 189 27.63 -12.53 0.41
C ALA A 189 26.75 -12.89 1.60
N HIS A 190 25.43 -12.69 1.49
CA HIS A 190 24.47 -12.87 2.58
C HIS A 190 24.22 -14.36 2.88
N ARG A 191 24.00 -15.17 1.84
CA ARG A 191 23.83 -16.63 1.86
C ARG A 191 22.57 -17.17 2.57
N ASP A 192 21.78 -16.31 3.20
CA ASP A 192 20.49 -16.67 3.83
C ASP A 192 19.34 -15.71 3.46
N LEU A 193 19.28 -15.24 2.22
CA LEU A 193 18.23 -14.30 1.79
C LEU A 193 16.89 -15.02 1.64
N LYS A 194 15.91 -14.66 2.48
CA LYS A 194 14.54 -15.21 2.49
C LYS A 194 13.57 -14.23 3.16
N PRO A 195 12.24 -14.35 2.98
CA PRO A 195 11.27 -13.42 3.56
C PRO A 195 11.31 -13.28 5.09
N ASP A 196 11.74 -14.32 5.82
CA ASP A 196 11.91 -14.26 7.28
C ASP A 196 13.00 -13.27 7.73
N ASN A 197 14.03 -13.10 6.88
CA ASN A 197 15.21 -12.29 7.12
C ASN A 197 15.11 -10.88 6.48
N ILE A 198 13.97 -10.56 5.87
CA ILE A 198 13.66 -9.26 5.29
C ILE A 198 12.66 -8.60 6.23
N LEU A 199 13.12 -7.67 7.06
CA LEU A 199 12.29 -6.96 8.02
C LEU A 199 11.69 -5.71 7.39
N LEU A 200 10.46 -5.37 7.78
CA LEU A 200 9.70 -4.27 7.20
C LEU A 200 9.24 -3.31 8.29
N GLU A 201 9.63 -2.05 8.15
CA GLU A 201 9.00 -0.94 8.88
C GLU A 201 7.92 -0.33 7.98
N VAL A 202 6.66 -0.58 8.34
CA VAL A 202 5.50 -0.15 7.56
C VAL A 202 5.00 1.18 8.12
N GLY A 203 5.36 2.27 7.45
CA GLY A 203 4.89 3.61 7.76
C GLY A 203 3.69 4.04 6.91
N PRO A 204 3.00 5.13 7.26
CA PRO A 204 1.82 5.62 6.54
C PRO A 204 2.11 6.07 5.10
N ARG A 205 3.38 6.38 4.77
CA ARG A 205 3.79 6.88 3.44
C ARG A 205 4.71 5.94 2.68
N ARG A 206 5.42 5.04 3.36
CA ARG A 206 6.41 4.14 2.73
C ARG A 206 6.69 2.91 3.57
N ILE A 207 7.13 1.86 2.89
CA ILE A 207 7.69 0.64 3.50
C ILE A 207 9.21 0.77 3.45
N VAL A 208 9.88 0.69 4.60
CA VAL A 208 11.34 0.63 4.69
C VAL A 208 11.77 -0.81 4.92
N VAL A 209 12.65 -1.31 4.06
CA VAL A 209 13.19 -2.68 4.14
C VAL A 209 14.49 -2.69 4.92
N LYS A 210 14.70 -3.72 5.74
CA LYS A 210 15.95 -3.99 6.47
C LYS A 210 16.34 -5.46 6.33
N LEU A 211 17.45 -5.74 5.64
CA LEU A 211 18.04 -7.08 5.62
C LEU A 211 18.66 -7.41 6.98
N ALA A 212 18.34 -8.60 7.49
CA ALA A 212 18.77 -9.09 8.80
C ALA A 212 19.29 -10.53 8.71
N ASP A 213 19.88 -11.01 9.81
CA ASP A 213 20.46 -12.34 10.00
C ASP A 213 21.68 -12.64 9.10
N PHE A 214 22.85 -12.18 9.55
CA PHE A 214 24.13 -12.39 8.87
C PHE A 214 24.88 -13.62 9.39
N GLY A 215 24.17 -14.57 10.01
CA GLY A 215 24.74 -15.77 10.61
C GLY A 215 25.49 -16.68 9.62
N LEU A 216 25.11 -16.65 8.33
CA LEU A 216 25.77 -17.39 7.24
C LEU A 216 26.64 -16.51 6.34
N ALA A 217 26.64 -15.19 6.54
CA ALA A 217 27.29 -14.25 5.64
C ALA A 217 28.81 -14.47 5.59
N THR A 218 29.46 -14.32 4.43
CA THR A 218 30.91 -14.55 4.26
C THR A 218 31.61 -13.34 3.69
N ASN A 219 32.84 -13.06 4.16
CA ASN A 219 33.69 -12.00 3.62
C ASN A 219 34.73 -12.62 2.67
N GLY A 220 34.77 -12.14 1.43
CA GLY A 220 35.72 -12.56 0.41
C GLY A 220 37.16 -12.16 0.70
N ASN A 221 37.43 -11.25 1.65
CA ASN A 221 38.78 -10.79 2.00
C ASN A 221 39.52 -11.74 2.98
N GLU A 222 38.89 -12.81 3.46
CA GLU A 222 39.55 -13.94 4.16
C GLU A 222 40.22 -14.89 3.13
N ILE A 223 40.99 -14.33 2.20
CA ILE A 223 41.65 -15.03 1.10
C ILE A 223 42.89 -15.74 1.65
N ASN A 224 42.72 -17.02 2.03
CA ASN A 224 43.70 -18.12 1.95
C ASN A 224 43.20 -19.41 2.60
N THR A 225 41.98 -19.43 3.13
CA THR A 225 41.30 -20.67 3.49
C THR A 225 40.01 -20.69 2.72
N ASN A 226 39.75 -21.74 1.94
CA ASN A 226 38.42 -22.05 1.40
C ASN A 226 37.35 -21.57 2.40
N PRO A 227 36.38 -20.73 2.00
CA PRO A 227 35.35 -20.26 2.94
C PRO A 227 34.83 -21.49 3.66
N PRO A 228 34.82 -21.52 5.01
CA PRO A 228 34.63 -22.77 5.75
C PRO A 228 33.45 -23.50 5.15
N ARG A 229 33.70 -24.70 4.61
CA ARG A 229 32.64 -25.66 4.32
C ARG A 229 31.99 -25.91 5.67
N ASP A 230 30.92 -25.19 5.97
CA ASP A 230 30.11 -25.51 7.14
C ASP A 230 29.56 -26.91 6.82
N GLU A 231 30.13 -27.95 7.46
CA GLU A 231 29.72 -29.36 7.35
C GLU A 231 28.19 -29.57 7.55
N ARG A 232 27.49 -28.52 8.00
CA ARG A 232 26.05 -28.44 8.23
C ARG A 232 25.20 -28.25 6.98
N MET A 233 25.76 -27.79 5.86
CA MET A 233 25.05 -27.86 4.57
C MET A 233 25.21 -29.23 3.90
N SER A 234 26.28 -29.97 4.24
CA SER A 234 26.61 -31.28 3.68
C SER A 234 26.10 -32.49 4.49
N SER A 235 25.67 -32.30 5.75
CA SER A 235 25.13 -33.38 6.56
C SER A 235 23.65 -33.60 6.26
N GLY A 236 23.37 -34.32 5.17
CA GLY A 236 22.10 -35.00 4.99
C GLY A 236 21.80 -35.95 6.15
N ILE A 237 20.51 -36.04 6.49
CA ILE A 237 19.89 -37.23 7.10
C ILE A 237 20.35 -37.54 8.55
N SER A 238 20.00 -36.71 9.54
CA SER A 238 19.54 -37.25 10.83
C SER A 238 18.72 -36.23 11.65
N GLY A 239 17.41 -36.48 11.74
CA GLY A 239 16.70 -36.48 13.02
C GLY A 239 16.37 -35.19 13.77
N SER A 240 16.51 -33.97 13.23
CA SER A 240 15.97 -32.78 13.91
C SER A 240 15.29 -31.79 12.99
N SER A 241 14.02 -31.52 13.28
CA SER A 241 13.01 -30.81 12.47
C SER A 241 13.31 -29.33 12.15
N SER A 242 14.50 -28.84 12.45
CA SER A 242 14.96 -27.47 12.15
C SER A 242 15.93 -27.37 10.96
N ASN A 243 16.39 -28.48 10.39
CA ASN A 243 17.25 -28.50 9.17
C ASN A 243 16.47 -28.23 7.87
N VAL A 244 15.24 -27.72 8.00
CA VAL A 244 14.18 -27.81 7.00
C VAL A 244 13.90 -26.44 6.35
N ALA A 245 14.44 -25.34 6.88
CA ALA A 245 13.97 -24.01 6.50
C ALA A 245 14.63 -23.37 5.25
N ASN A 246 15.81 -23.82 4.80
CA ASN A 246 16.57 -23.09 3.76
C ASN A 246 16.58 -23.71 2.36
N VAL A 247 16.20 -24.98 2.26
CA VAL A 247 16.19 -25.75 1.01
C VAL A 247 15.29 -25.10 -0.04
N ARG A 248 14.22 -24.45 0.41
CA ARG A 248 13.18 -23.85 -0.43
C ARG A 248 13.61 -22.55 -1.14
N TRP A 249 14.46 -21.75 -0.50
CA TRP A 249 14.81 -20.41 -0.99
C TRP A 249 16.15 -20.39 -1.72
N GLY A 250 17.04 -21.32 -1.38
CA GLY A 250 18.39 -21.39 -1.93
C GLY A 250 18.42 -21.71 -3.43
N ALA A 251 19.46 -21.23 -4.08
CA ALA A 251 19.75 -21.48 -5.48
C ALA A 251 20.08 -22.97 -5.74
N PRO A 252 19.70 -23.53 -6.90
CA PRO A 252 19.84 -24.96 -7.20
C PRO A 252 21.30 -25.42 -7.11
N GLU A 253 22.24 -24.56 -7.48
CA GLU A 253 23.66 -24.84 -7.43
C GLU A 253 24.17 -25.16 -6.00
N LEU A 254 23.52 -24.64 -4.96
CA LEU A 254 23.90 -24.89 -3.56
C LEU A 254 23.62 -26.32 -3.08
N PHE A 255 22.85 -27.11 -3.84
CA PHE A 255 22.41 -28.45 -3.47
C PHE A 255 22.97 -29.56 -4.39
N GLN A 256 23.60 -29.22 -5.51
CA GLN A 256 24.19 -30.18 -6.47
C GLN A 256 25.58 -30.67 -6.04
N GLU A 257 25.64 -31.32 -4.87
CA GLU A 257 26.89 -31.67 -4.17
C GLU A 257 27.82 -32.72 -4.86
N THR A 258 27.59 -33.09 -6.12
CA THR A 258 28.15 -34.33 -6.71
C THR A 258 29.33 -34.20 -7.68
N LEU A 259 29.87 -33.02 -7.99
CA LEU A 259 30.93 -32.89 -9.01
C LEU A 259 32.27 -32.29 -8.53
N GLY A 260 32.59 -32.35 -7.24
CA GLY A 260 33.93 -31.99 -6.75
C GLY A 260 34.39 -30.55 -7.02
N ARG A 261 33.45 -29.65 -7.35
CA ARG A 261 33.72 -28.25 -7.68
C ARG A 261 33.85 -27.43 -6.39
N GLU A 262 34.96 -26.71 -6.25
CA GLU A 262 35.10 -25.70 -5.19
C GLU A 262 34.30 -24.45 -5.59
N TRP A 263 33.44 -23.98 -4.68
CA TRP A 263 32.65 -22.76 -4.87
C TRP A 263 33.53 -21.53 -4.67
N SER A 264 33.50 -20.63 -5.64
CA SER A 264 34.14 -19.33 -5.52
C SER A 264 33.26 -18.36 -4.73
N PHE A 265 33.86 -17.31 -4.17
CA PHE A 265 33.11 -16.24 -3.54
C PHE A 265 32.10 -15.56 -4.50
N GLU A 266 32.42 -15.52 -5.80
CA GLU A 266 31.51 -15.01 -6.82
C GLU A 266 30.25 -15.86 -6.92
N ASP A 267 30.36 -17.20 -6.83
CA ASP A 267 29.21 -18.08 -6.89
C ASP A 267 28.23 -17.79 -5.73
N TYR A 268 28.71 -17.48 -4.52
CA TYR A 268 27.83 -17.09 -3.41
C TYR A 268 27.08 -15.77 -3.65
N LYS A 269 27.73 -14.77 -4.25
CA LYS A 269 27.05 -13.53 -4.63
C LYS A 269 25.96 -13.81 -5.67
N LYS A 270 26.23 -14.70 -6.63
CA LYS A 270 25.24 -15.10 -7.64
C LYS A 270 24.08 -15.89 -7.01
N SER A 271 24.33 -16.73 -6.01
CA SER A 271 23.26 -17.42 -5.29
C SER A 271 22.33 -16.44 -4.54
N ASP A 272 22.85 -15.35 -3.97
CA ASP A 272 21.99 -14.30 -3.38
C ASP A 272 21.00 -13.70 -4.40
N ILE A 273 21.42 -13.56 -5.68
CA ILE A 273 20.57 -13.04 -6.77
C ILE A 273 19.43 -14.00 -7.11
N TYR A 274 19.68 -15.31 -7.08
CA TYR A 274 18.61 -16.29 -7.27
C TYR A 274 17.59 -16.25 -6.13
N CYS A 275 18.09 -16.18 -4.89
CA CYS A 275 17.24 -16.02 -3.72
C CYS A 275 16.39 -14.74 -3.82
N PHE A 276 16.94 -13.65 -4.36
CA PHE A 276 16.19 -12.42 -4.63
C PHE A 276 15.05 -12.65 -5.63
N GLY A 277 15.30 -13.36 -6.73
CA GLY A 277 14.25 -13.79 -7.67
C GLY A 277 13.13 -14.59 -6.99
N ASN A 278 13.47 -15.54 -6.12
CA ASN A 278 12.49 -16.31 -5.33
C ASN A 278 11.65 -15.41 -4.40
N VAL A 279 12.27 -14.40 -3.79
CA VAL A 279 11.57 -13.43 -2.95
C VAL A 279 10.62 -12.56 -3.77
N LEU A 280 11.01 -12.09 -4.96
CA LEU A 280 10.12 -11.35 -5.86
C LEU A 280 8.91 -12.19 -6.28
N THR A 281 9.13 -13.45 -6.68
CA THR A 281 8.06 -14.40 -7.02
C THR A 281 7.12 -14.64 -5.86
N PHE A 282 7.65 -14.83 -4.64
CA PHE A 282 6.83 -14.96 -3.43
C PHE A 282 6.00 -13.70 -3.17
N MET A 283 6.58 -12.51 -3.32
CA MET A 283 5.82 -11.27 -3.14
C MET A 283 4.68 -11.17 -4.17
N LEU A 284 4.88 -11.57 -5.42
CA LEU A 284 3.85 -11.49 -6.46
C LEU A 284 2.73 -12.52 -6.32
N THR A 285 3.09 -13.74 -5.91
CA THR A 285 2.15 -14.87 -5.90
C THR A 285 1.59 -15.15 -4.51
N GLY A 286 2.27 -14.69 -3.46
CA GLY A 286 2.12 -15.13 -2.07
C GLY A 286 2.55 -16.57 -1.82
N GLU A 287 2.83 -17.36 -2.86
CA GLU A 287 3.13 -18.77 -2.72
C GLU A 287 4.62 -18.97 -2.52
N ARG A 288 4.98 -19.81 -1.54
CA ARG A 288 6.39 -20.15 -1.29
C ARG A 288 6.93 -20.97 -2.47
N PRO A 289 8.22 -20.85 -2.83
CA PRO A 289 8.83 -21.73 -3.83
C PRO A 289 8.52 -23.20 -3.53
N TYR A 290 8.18 -24.02 -4.52
CA TYR A 290 7.84 -25.44 -4.33
C TYR A 290 6.70 -25.72 -3.32
N SER A 291 5.72 -24.81 -3.17
CA SER A 291 4.61 -24.91 -2.20
C SER A 291 3.84 -26.24 -2.23
N LYS A 292 3.79 -26.88 -3.40
CA LYS A 292 3.15 -28.19 -3.63
C LYS A 292 3.93 -29.39 -3.10
N MET A 293 5.15 -29.19 -2.58
CA MET A 293 6.00 -30.24 -2.04
C MET A 293 6.25 -30.10 -0.54
N SER A 294 6.20 -31.24 0.15
CA SER A 294 6.66 -31.35 1.53
C SER A 294 8.16 -31.08 1.59
N THR A 295 8.63 -30.49 2.68
CA THR A 295 10.04 -30.14 2.79
C THR A 295 10.96 -31.36 2.92
N ASN A 296 10.43 -32.50 3.38
CA ASN A 296 11.18 -33.77 3.38
C ASN A 296 11.46 -34.22 1.94
N THR A 297 10.46 -34.13 1.07
CA THR A 297 10.60 -34.47 -0.36
C THR A 297 11.62 -33.56 -1.07
N LEU A 298 11.70 -32.28 -0.71
CA LEU A 298 12.68 -31.35 -1.28
C LEU A 298 14.13 -31.64 -0.88
N ASN A 299 14.34 -32.32 0.26
CA ASN A 299 15.67 -32.71 0.73
C ASN A 299 16.20 -33.95 -0.02
N ASP A 300 15.30 -34.80 -0.51
CA ASP A 300 15.64 -36.07 -1.16
C ASP A 300 15.86 -35.93 -2.68
N ILE A 301 15.44 -34.80 -3.28
CA ILE A 301 15.61 -34.52 -4.70
C ILE A 301 17.02 -33.96 -4.94
N GLN A 302 17.93 -34.83 -5.38
CA GLN A 302 19.29 -34.46 -5.85
C GLN A 302 19.27 -33.62 -7.14
N ASP A 303 18.18 -33.69 -7.91
CA ASP A 303 18.06 -33.00 -9.19
C ASP A 303 16.75 -32.22 -9.29
N ARG A 304 16.83 -30.91 -9.07
CA ARG A 304 15.67 -30.00 -9.12
C ARG A 304 15.28 -29.59 -10.54
N THR A 305 15.94 -30.13 -11.57
CA THR A 305 15.87 -29.58 -12.92
C THR A 305 14.74 -30.12 -13.78
N GLU A 306 14.15 -31.29 -13.47
CA GLU A 306 13.29 -31.96 -14.47
C GLU A 306 11.78 -32.05 -14.20
N ASN A 307 11.20 -31.64 -13.06
CA ASN A 307 9.72 -31.70 -12.93
C ASN A 307 9.04 -30.87 -11.80
N VAL A 308 9.66 -29.80 -11.27
CA VAL A 308 9.04 -29.05 -10.15
C VAL A 308 9.24 -27.55 -10.32
N SER A 309 8.22 -26.85 -10.84
CA SER A 309 8.31 -25.42 -11.09
C SER A 309 8.17 -24.59 -9.81
N ASN A 310 8.91 -23.47 -9.78
CA ASN A 310 8.54 -22.32 -8.95
C ASN A 310 7.07 -21.92 -9.21
N PRO A 311 6.40 -21.26 -8.26
CA PRO A 311 5.03 -20.78 -8.45
C PRO A 311 4.88 -20.06 -9.80
N ASP A 312 3.82 -20.40 -10.54
CA ASP A 312 3.55 -19.75 -11.81
C ASP A 312 3.35 -18.25 -11.56
N LEU A 313 4.16 -17.43 -12.24
CA LEU A 313 3.96 -15.98 -12.21
C LEU A 313 2.56 -15.65 -12.72
N PRO A 314 1.91 -14.59 -12.20
CA PRO A 314 0.61 -14.18 -12.70
C PRO A 314 0.63 -14.03 -14.22
N LYS A 315 -0.34 -14.63 -14.94
CA LYS A 315 -0.40 -14.57 -16.41
C LYS A 315 -0.45 -13.14 -16.95
N THR A 316 -0.93 -12.21 -16.13
CA THR A 316 -1.05 -10.78 -16.41
C THR A 316 0.24 -9.99 -16.16
N LEU A 317 1.29 -10.60 -15.59
CA LEU A 317 2.57 -9.94 -15.31
C LEU A 317 3.35 -9.73 -16.61
N THR A 318 3.75 -8.48 -16.87
CA THR A 318 4.57 -8.08 -18.02
C THR A 318 5.62 -7.02 -17.61
N GLY A 319 6.61 -6.81 -18.48
CA GLY A 319 7.66 -5.79 -18.31
C GLY A 319 8.72 -6.12 -17.25
N HIS A 320 9.37 -5.09 -16.72
CA HIS A 320 10.59 -5.16 -15.90
C HIS A 320 10.57 -6.16 -14.73
N LEU A 321 9.47 -6.31 -13.98
CA LEU A 321 9.34 -7.28 -12.89
C LEU A 321 9.36 -8.72 -13.40
N LYS A 322 8.78 -8.99 -14.57
CA LYS A 322 8.86 -10.30 -15.20
C LYS A 322 10.30 -10.58 -15.64
N ASP A 323 10.90 -9.61 -16.32
CA ASP A 323 12.24 -9.75 -16.90
C ASP A 323 13.30 -9.94 -15.82
N VAL A 324 13.26 -9.14 -14.74
CA VAL A 324 14.21 -9.27 -13.62
C VAL A 324 14.10 -10.62 -12.91
N ILE A 325 12.90 -11.18 -12.77
CA ILE A 325 12.71 -12.50 -12.16
C ILE A 325 13.36 -13.58 -13.01
N TYR A 326 13.15 -13.54 -14.33
CA TYR A 326 13.78 -14.50 -15.24
C TYR A 326 15.31 -14.41 -15.22
N GLU A 327 15.86 -13.20 -15.26
CA GLU A 327 17.31 -12.98 -15.17
C GLU A 327 17.88 -13.51 -13.84
N CYS A 328 17.16 -13.31 -12.73
CA CYS A 328 17.57 -13.84 -11.43
C CYS A 328 17.56 -15.38 -11.37
N HIS A 329 16.68 -16.02 -12.14
CA HIS A 329 16.51 -17.48 -12.19
C HIS A 329 17.34 -18.17 -13.28
N ILE A 330 18.30 -17.48 -13.92
CA ILE A 330 19.29 -18.14 -14.79
C ILE A 330 20.02 -19.24 -14.00
N GLU A 331 19.97 -20.47 -14.52
CA GLU A 331 20.50 -21.67 -13.87
C GLU A 331 22.02 -21.62 -13.70
N VAL A 332 22.74 -21.14 -14.72
CA VAL A 332 24.21 -21.03 -14.68
C VAL A 332 24.61 -19.81 -13.84
N PRO A 333 25.24 -19.97 -12.65
CA PRO A 333 25.47 -18.84 -11.75
C PRO A 333 26.34 -17.73 -12.35
N LYS A 334 27.31 -18.09 -13.20
CA LYS A 334 28.19 -17.13 -13.87
C LYS A 334 27.48 -16.23 -14.88
N GLU A 335 26.38 -16.70 -15.47
CA GLU A 335 25.59 -15.97 -16.47
C GLU A 335 24.53 -15.08 -15.82
N ARG A 336 24.07 -15.44 -14.61
CA ARG A 336 23.16 -14.63 -13.79
C ARG A 336 23.75 -13.21 -13.59
N PRO A 337 22.94 -12.14 -13.61
CA PRO A 337 23.45 -10.78 -13.41
C PRO A 337 24.06 -10.57 -12.02
N THR A 338 24.91 -9.55 -11.87
CA THR A 338 25.35 -9.09 -10.53
C THR A 338 24.26 -8.23 -9.88
N ALA A 339 24.30 -8.01 -8.57
CA ALA A 339 23.40 -7.06 -7.90
C ALA A 339 23.46 -5.66 -8.53
N SER A 340 24.66 -5.22 -8.94
CA SER A 340 24.85 -3.95 -9.64
C SER A 340 24.18 -3.93 -11.01
N ASN A 341 24.22 -5.03 -11.77
CA ASN A 341 23.50 -5.14 -13.04
C ASN A 341 22.00 -5.08 -12.79
N VAL A 342 21.47 -5.87 -11.85
CA VAL A 342 20.04 -5.87 -11.55
C VAL A 342 19.55 -4.49 -11.13
N LEU A 343 20.28 -3.83 -10.22
CA LEU A 343 19.94 -2.48 -9.77
C LEU A 343 19.98 -1.46 -10.91
N LYS A 344 20.99 -1.53 -11.79
CA LYS A 344 21.17 -0.58 -12.89
C LYS A 344 20.21 -0.82 -14.05
N ASP A 345 19.98 -2.07 -14.42
CA ASP A 345 19.31 -2.42 -15.67
C ASP A 345 17.78 -2.48 -15.46
N PHE A 346 17.32 -2.75 -14.23
CA PHE A 346 15.89 -2.79 -13.90
C PHE A 346 15.48 -1.67 -12.95
N PHE A 347 16.23 -1.41 -11.88
CA PHE A 347 15.78 -0.52 -10.81
C PHE A 347 16.43 0.88 -10.81
N SER A 348 17.06 1.31 -11.91
CA SER A 348 17.79 2.58 -12.01
C SER A 348 16.90 3.81 -12.19
N SER A 349 15.63 3.62 -12.54
CA SER A 349 14.69 4.72 -12.60
C SER A 349 14.29 5.14 -11.18
N GLU A 350 14.49 6.43 -10.86
CA GLU A 350 13.93 7.02 -9.63
C GLU A 350 12.39 6.91 -9.61
N ASN A 351 11.77 6.82 -10.79
CA ASN A 351 10.33 6.60 -10.95
C ASN A 351 10.02 5.11 -11.11
N ASN A 352 9.24 4.56 -10.19
CA ASN A 352 8.74 3.18 -10.25
C ASN A 352 7.76 3.05 -11.44
N PRO A 353 8.02 2.20 -12.45
CA PRO A 353 7.20 2.06 -13.66
C PRO A 353 5.85 1.36 -13.39
N TYR A 354 5.70 0.75 -12.22
CA TYR A 354 4.45 0.17 -11.73
C TYR A 354 3.64 1.13 -10.87
N LEU A 355 4.20 2.28 -10.52
CA LEU A 355 3.35 3.43 -10.28
C LEU A 355 2.77 3.78 -11.63
N LEU A 356 1.44 3.74 -11.73
CA LEU A 356 0.76 4.50 -12.78
C LEU A 356 1.43 5.87 -12.80
N LYS A 357 1.86 6.36 -13.98
CA LYS A 357 2.10 7.80 -14.18
C LYS A 357 0.73 8.49 -14.05
N LEU A 358 0.20 8.49 -12.83
CA LEU A 358 -0.49 9.60 -12.28
C LEU A 358 0.50 10.73 -12.47
N ASN A 359 0.20 11.60 -13.42
CA ASN A 359 0.87 12.88 -13.56
C ASN A 359 1.04 13.44 -12.14
N PRO A 360 2.16 14.07 -11.73
CA PRO A 360 2.20 14.78 -10.45
C PRO A 360 1.10 15.86 -10.35
N GLU A 361 0.32 16.11 -11.41
CA GLU A 361 -0.92 16.90 -11.44
C GLU A 361 -2.22 16.11 -11.33
N THR A 362 -2.19 14.79 -11.47
CA THR A 362 -3.34 13.89 -11.32
C THR A 362 -3.00 12.81 -10.30
N GLU A 363 -2.63 13.19 -9.09
CA GLU A 363 -2.76 12.29 -7.94
C GLU A 363 -4.26 11.97 -7.80
N ALA A 364 -4.70 10.83 -8.33
CA ALA A 364 -5.86 10.15 -7.80
C ALA A 364 -5.45 9.68 -6.39
N GLU A 365 -5.56 10.58 -5.40
CA GLU A 365 -5.25 10.30 -4.01
C GLU A 365 -6.15 9.16 -3.52
N PHE A 366 -5.60 7.95 -3.46
CA PHE A 366 -6.15 6.90 -2.60
C PHE A 366 -5.95 7.33 -1.15
N PHE A 367 -6.92 8.07 -0.63
CA PHE A 367 -6.95 8.60 0.72
C PHE A 367 -7.16 7.47 1.74
N SER A 368 -6.12 7.10 2.48
CA SER A 368 -6.21 6.15 3.60
C SER A 368 -6.11 6.88 4.96
N CYS A 369 -7.13 7.66 5.31
CA CYS A 369 -7.38 7.86 6.73
C CYS A 369 -8.21 6.64 7.21
N GLY A 370 -8.04 6.20 8.47
CA GLY A 370 -8.67 4.97 8.97
C GLY A 370 -10.19 4.86 8.82
N PHE A 371 -10.84 5.98 8.51
CA PHE A 371 -12.25 6.11 8.15
C PHE A 371 -12.62 5.45 6.80
N MET A 372 -11.70 5.44 5.83
CA MET A 372 -11.83 4.84 4.49
C MET A 372 -11.24 3.43 4.38
N ASP A 373 -10.58 2.89 5.42
CA ASP A 373 -9.96 1.54 5.44
C ASP A 373 -10.95 0.38 5.15
N LYS A 374 -12.26 0.65 5.05
CA LYS A 374 -13.33 -0.31 4.71
C LYS A 374 -14.08 0.05 3.41
N THR A 375 -13.54 0.89 2.54
CA THR A 375 -14.22 1.33 1.31
C THR A 375 -13.34 1.14 0.08
N ASP A 376 -13.75 0.25 -0.82
CA ASP A 376 -13.13 0.05 -2.13
C ASP A 376 -13.67 1.09 -3.11
N ILE A 377 -13.12 2.30 -3.09
CA ILE A 377 -13.56 3.41 -3.94
C ILE A 377 -12.37 4.00 -4.68
N PHE A 378 -12.44 4.05 -6.01
CA PHE A 378 -11.56 4.86 -6.85
C PHE A 378 -12.10 6.28 -6.95
N VAL A 379 -11.22 7.28 -6.92
CA VAL A 379 -11.62 8.71 -6.99
C VAL A 379 -10.77 9.45 -8.02
N ALA A 380 -11.38 10.41 -8.70
CA ALA A 380 -10.71 11.39 -9.55
C ALA A 380 -11.24 12.78 -9.16
N ASP A 381 -10.35 13.70 -8.81
CA ASP A 381 -10.72 15.04 -8.38
C ASP A 381 -10.69 16.05 -9.54
N SER A 382 -11.39 17.16 -9.35
CA SER A 382 -11.26 18.35 -10.18
C SER A 382 -9.84 18.89 -10.04
N CYS A 383 -9.19 19.18 -11.17
CA CYS A 383 -7.84 19.76 -11.19
C CYS A 383 -7.96 21.24 -10.78
N THR A 384 -8.20 21.49 -9.50
CA THR A 384 -8.06 22.81 -8.90
C THR A 384 -6.60 23.05 -8.57
N ASP A 385 -6.20 24.33 -8.54
CA ASP A 385 -4.83 24.76 -8.25
C ASP A 385 -4.23 23.97 -7.08
N LYS A 386 -3.03 23.44 -7.27
CA LYS A 386 -2.31 22.64 -6.27
C LYS A 386 -2.13 23.41 -4.98
N GLU A 387 -1.88 24.72 -5.04
CA GLU A 387 -1.71 25.55 -3.85
C GLU A 387 -3.04 25.72 -3.11
N ALA A 388 -4.14 25.93 -3.83
CA ALA A 388 -5.49 26.01 -3.27
C ALA A 388 -5.91 24.70 -2.60
N THR A 389 -5.61 23.56 -3.23
CA THR A 389 -5.93 22.22 -2.71
C THR A 389 -5.11 21.87 -1.46
N GLN A 390 -3.87 22.33 -1.39
CA GLN A 390 -3.01 22.13 -0.23
C GLN A 390 -3.41 22.96 0.98
N MET A 391 -3.75 24.23 0.77
CA MET A 391 -4.06 25.18 1.84
C MET A 391 -5.55 25.16 2.24
N GLY A 392 -6.44 24.84 1.31
CA GLY A 392 -7.90 24.93 1.48
C GLY A 392 -8.41 26.36 1.50
N PHE A 393 -9.71 26.54 1.24
CA PHE A 393 -10.36 27.86 1.15
C PHE A 393 -10.06 28.81 2.31
N PHE A 394 -10.09 28.32 3.55
CA PHE A 394 -9.93 29.20 4.72
C PHE A 394 -8.52 29.78 4.85
N GLU A 395 -7.52 29.15 4.25
CA GLU A 395 -6.14 29.64 4.28
C GLU A 395 -5.75 30.33 2.96
N SER A 396 -6.19 29.80 1.81
CA SER A 396 -5.88 30.39 0.50
C SER A 396 -6.74 31.60 0.15
N GLY A 397 -7.93 31.72 0.75
CA GLY A 397 -8.96 32.69 0.34
C GLY A 397 -9.62 32.37 -1.00
N MET A 398 -9.15 31.34 -1.72
CA MET A 398 -9.69 30.89 -3.00
C MET A 398 -10.78 29.86 -2.75
N ARG A 399 -12.03 30.22 -3.10
CA ARG A 399 -13.18 29.34 -2.93
C ARG A 399 -13.02 28.10 -3.84
N PRO A 400 -13.33 26.88 -3.36
CA PRO A 400 -13.16 25.69 -4.18
C PRO A 400 -14.11 25.76 -5.37
N THR A 401 -13.57 25.58 -6.56
CA THR A 401 -14.33 25.48 -7.80
C THR A 401 -14.46 24.00 -8.16
N GLY A 402 -15.67 23.53 -8.44
CA GLY A 402 -15.85 22.19 -9.00
C GLY A 402 -15.35 22.11 -10.44
N TYR A 403 -15.57 20.98 -11.11
CA TYR A 403 -15.46 20.91 -12.57
C TYR A 403 -16.33 21.98 -13.22
N ASP A 404 -15.84 22.59 -14.30
CA ASP A 404 -16.66 23.47 -15.11
C ASP A 404 -17.89 22.68 -15.60
N HIS A 405 -19.07 23.30 -15.50
CA HIS A 405 -20.33 22.68 -15.90
C HIS A 405 -20.35 22.30 -17.40
N CYS A 406 -19.53 22.95 -18.22
CA CYS A 406 -19.34 22.66 -19.65
C CYS A 406 -18.38 21.49 -19.89
N ASP A 407 -17.49 21.21 -18.94
CA ASP A 407 -16.49 20.14 -18.99
C ASP A 407 -17.06 18.78 -18.54
N LEU A 408 -18.17 18.80 -17.79
CA LEU A 408 -18.88 17.60 -17.34
C LEU A 408 -19.88 17.09 -18.40
N ASN A 409 -19.40 16.29 -19.35
CA ASN A 409 -20.21 15.75 -20.44
C ASN A 409 -20.63 14.30 -20.20
N CYS A 410 -21.93 14.09 -19.95
CA CYS A 410 -22.55 12.79 -19.72
C CYS A 410 -23.38 12.37 -20.95
N ILE A 411 -22.72 11.93 -22.03
CA ILE A 411 -23.31 11.67 -23.35
C ILE A 411 -24.18 10.41 -23.34
N ILE A 412 -25.40 10.52 -23.85
CA ILE A 412 -26.34 9.41 -23.99
C ILE A 412 -26.36 8.95 -25.45
N GLU A 413 -25.89 7.73 -25.69
CA GLU A 413 -25.95 7.02 -26.97
C GLU A 413 -27.25 6.20 -27.03
N VAL A 414 -28.21 6.68 -27.81
CA VAL A 414 -29.48 5.97 -28.06
C VAL A 414 -29.36 5.22 -29.39
N GLU A 415 -29.20 3.90 -29.33
CA GLU A 415 -29.31 3.02 -30.51
C GLU A 415 -30.72 2.40 -30.56
N HIS A 416 -31.17 1.95 -31.73
CA HIS A 416 -32.51 1.37 -31.93
C HIS A 416 -32.75 0.04 -31.19
N ALA A 417 -31.73 -0.54 -30.55
CA ALA A 417 -31.82 -1.76 -29.77
C ALA A 417 -31.20 -1.56 -28.37
N PRO A 418 -31.85 -2.07 -27.29
CA PRO A 418 -31.29 -2.07 -25.95
C PRO A 418 -29.91 -2.70 -25.93
N TYR A 419 -29.02 -2.19 -25.07
CA TYR A 419 -27.70 -2.80 -24.89
C TYR A 419 -27.84 -4.19 -24.26
N ARG A 420 -27.27 -5.21 -24.90
CA ARG A 420 -27.20 -6.57 -24.36
C ARG A 420 -25.73 -6.98 -24.31
N ASP A 421 -25.23 -7.17 -23.11
CA ASP A 421 -23.78 -7.29 -22.86
C ASP A 421 -23.42 -8.73 -22.48
N LYS A 422 -23.50 -9.65 -23.45
CA LYS A 422 -22.98 -11.01 -23.29
C LYS A 422 -21.82 -11.25 -24.26
N PRO A 423 -20.75 -11.96 -23.84
CA PRO A 423 -19.89 -12.66 -24.77
C PRO A 423 -20.71 -13.68 -25.57
N ASP A 424 -20.39 -13.88 -26.85
CA ASP A 424 -21.14 -14.76 -27.74
C ASP A 424 -21.34 -16.19 -27.19
N GLU A 425 -20.44 -16.61 -26.29
CA GLU A 425 -20.35 -17.95 -25.69
C GLU A 425 -21.30 -18.21 -24.50
N TRP A 426 -22.02 -17.21 -24.00
CA TRP A 426 -22.97 -17.39 -22.88
C TRP A 426 -24.39 -17.72 -23.38
N SER A 427 -24.96 -18.88 -23.03
CA SER A 427 -26.35 -19.21 -23.34
C SER A 427 -27.31 -18.65 -22.28
N LEU A 428 -28.24 -17.81 -22.73
CA LEU A 428 -29.09 -16.93 -21.92
C LEU A 428 -30.36 -17.62 -21.36
N GLU A 429 -30.61 -18.89 -21.66
CA GLU A 429 -31.98 -19.41 -21.67
C GLU A 429 -32.45 -20.05 -20.36
N GLU A 430 -31.56 -20.54 -19.50
CA GLU A 430 -31.99 -21.28 -18.29
C GLU A 430 -32.10 -20.37 -17.05
N ASP A 431 -31.06 -19.63 -16.69
CA ASP A 431 -31.09 -18.82 -15.45
C ASP A 431 -31.87 -17.50 -15.59
N TYR A 432 -31.94 -16.92 -16.78
CA TYR A 432 -32.65 -15.65 -17.01
C TYR A 432 -34.16 -15.85 -17.09
N ALA A 433 -34.64 -16.97 -17.64
CA ALA A 433 -36.06 -17.24 -17.79
C ALA A 433 -36.77 -17.42 -16.43
N ASP A 434 -36.13 -18.15 -15.52
CA ASP A 434 -36.66 -18.41 -14.17
C ASP A 434 -36.68 -17.13 -13.32
N ASN A 435 -35.62 -16.31 -13.40
CA ASN A 435 -35.55 -15.02 -12.71
C ASN A 435 -36.48 -13.94 -13.32
N LEU A 436 -36.73 -14.00 -14.64
CA LEU A 436 -37.62 -13.06 -15.34
C LEU A 436 -39.10 -13.32 -15.01
N ASP A 437 -39.54 -14.57 -14.87
CA ASP A 437 -40.94 -14.88 -14.55
C ASP A 437 -41.32 -14.51 -13.11
N GLU A 438 -40.40 -14.72 -12.16
CA GLU A 438 -40.55 -14.24 -10.78
C GLU A 438 -40.59 -12.71 -10.73
N PHE A 439 -39.69 -12.06 -11.47
CA PHE A 439 -39.67 -10.60 -11.60
C PHE A 439 -41.00 -10.06 -12.18
N LEU A 440 -41.48 -10.60 -13.29
CA LEU A 440 -42.73 -10.17 -13.94
C LEU A 440 -43.94 -10.36 -13.02
N THR A 441 -43.90 -11.38 -12.16
CA THR A 441 -44.93 -11.64 -11.14
C THR A 441 -44.92 -10.58 -10.03
N LEU A 442 -43.74 -10.14 -9.58
CA LEU A 442 -43.59 -9.08 -8.56
C LEU A 442 -43.93 -7.69 -9.11
N ALA A 443 -43.59 -7.41 -10.37
CA ALA A 443 -43.94 -6.18 -11.07
C ALA A 443 -45.47 -6.05 -11.26
N LYS A 444 -46.16 -7.14 -11.63
CA LYS A 444 -47.64 -7.18 -11.74
C LYS A 444 -48.34 -6.91 -10.40
N LYS A 445 -47.70 -7.22 -9.27
CA LYS A 445 -48.20 -6.92 -7.92
C LYS A 445 -47.97 -5.46 -7.49
N LYS A 446 -47.43 -4.59 -8.37
CA LYS A 446 -47.12 -3.17 -8.12
C LYS A 446 -46.18 -2.92 -6.93
N VAL A 447 -45.22 -3.82 -6.71
CA VAL A 447 -44.24 -3.69 -5.61
C VAL A 447 -42.94 -3.01 -6.07
N ILE A 448 -42.74 -2.80 -7.37
CA ILE A 448 -41.52 -2.18 -7.93
C ILE A 448 -41.93 -1.22 -9.05
N ASP A 449 -41.47 0.03 -8.96
CA ASP A 449 -41.65 1.06 -9.99
C ASP A 449 -40.70 0.79 -11.18
N ASN A 450 -41.24 0.88 -12.40
CA ASN A 450 -40.52 0.62 -13.64
C ASN A 450 -40.06 1.96 -14.24
N ASN A 451 -38.77 2.28 -14.17
CA ASN A 451 -38.23 3.53 -14.71
C ASN A 451 -37.01 3.22 -15.62
N PRO A 452 -37.03 3.58 -16.92
CA PRO A 452 -35.92 3.31 -17.84
C PRO A 452 -34.66 4.08 -17.40
N ALA A 453 -33.51 3.40 -17.32
CA ALA A 453 -32.24 3.95 -16.81
C ALA A 453 -31.10 3.84 -17.84
N VAL A 454 -29.97 4.51 -17.59
CA VAL A 454 -28.81 4.61 -18.50
C VAL A 454 -27.55 3.92 -17.92
N ALA A 455 -26.84 3.14 -18.73
CA ALA A 455 -25.67 2.31 -18.37
C ALA A 455 -24.34 2.90 -18.85
N LEU A 456 -23.25 2.89 -18.06
CA LEU A 456 -21.95 3.46 -18.46
C LEU A 456 -21.24 2.54 -19.46
N LYS A 457 -20.97 3.06 -20.67
CA LYS A 457 -20.31 2.37 -21.80
C LYS A 457 -18.82 2.71 -21.93
N GLY A 458 -18.39 3.88 -21.45
CA GLY A 458 -16.99 4.30 -21.49
C GLY A 458 -16.74 5.61 -20.77
N LEU A 459 -15.51 5.78 -20.27
CA LEU A 459 -15.00 6.96 -19.58
C LEU A 459 -13.73 7.43 -20.29
N THR A 460 -13.69 8.69 -20.73
CA THR A 460 -12.49 9.27 -21.35
C THR A 460 -12.09 10.53 -20.58
N PHE A 461 -10.87 10.54 -20.06
CA PHE A 461 -10.16 11.75 -19.65
C PHE A 461 -9.28 12.16 -20.82
N ALA A 462 -9.63 13.22 -21.53
CA ALA A 462 -8.79 13.69 -22.64
C ALA A 462 -7.68 14.62 -22.11
N ARG A 463 -6.43 14.37 -22.52
CA ARG A 463 -5.40 15.41 -22.74
C ARG A 463 -4.70 15.17 -24.07
N PRO A 464 -5.17 15.80 -25.17
CA PRO A 464 -4.24 16.15 -26.25
C PRO A 464 -4.48 17.57 -26.82
N GLY A 465 -3.48 18.44 -26.71
CA GLY A 465 -3.45 19.77 -27.36
C GLY A 465 -2.90 20.89 -26.47
N GLU A 466 -2.54 22.03 -27.07
CA GLU A 466 -2.00 23.24 -26.40
C GLU A 466 -3.06 24.06 -25.63
N ASP A 467 -4.35 23.71 -25.72
CA ASP A 467 -5.43 24.34 -24.96
C ASP A 467 -5.91 23.41 -23.83
N GLU A 468 -5.69 23.82 -22.58
CA GLU A 468 -6.02 23.12 -21.33
C GLU A 468 -7.54 23.07 -21.05
N ASN A 469 -8.33 22.31 -21.81
CA ASN A 469 -9.74 22.07 -21.45
C ASN A 469 -9.89 20.77 -20.63
N GLN A 470 -10.50 20.84 -19.44
CA GLN A 470 -10.67 19.71 -18.51
C GLN A 470 -11.88 18.83 -18.89
N LEU A 471 -11.97 18.37 -20.13
CA LEU A 471 -13.15 17.64 -20.59
C LEU A 471 -13.25 16.23 -19.97
N ILE A 472 -14.34 15.97 -19.25
CA ILE A 472 -14.74 14.63 -18.78
C ILE A 472 -15.91 14.15 -19.65
N GLU A 473 -15.65 13.13 -20.47
CA GLU A 473 -16.69 12.51 -21.30
C GLU A 473 -17.06 11.13 -20.75
N PHE A 474 -18.28 11.02 -20.25
CA PHE A 474 -18.93 9.76 -19.92
C PHE A 474 -19.88 9.38 -21.07
N LYS A 475 -19.85 8.14 -21.52
CA LYS A 475 -20.76 7.63 -22.58
C LYS A 475 -21.72 6.63 -21.97
N PHE A 476 -23.02 6.78 -22.23
CA PHE A 476 -24.08 5.94 -21.68
C PHE A 476 -24.97 5.32 -22.74
N LYS A 477 -25.62 4.19 -22.45
CA LYS A 477 -26.63 3.56 -23.32
C LYS A 477 -27.93 3.25 -22.55
N GLU A 478 -29.09 3.40 -23.19
CA GLU A 478 -30.40 3.09 -22.57
C GLU A 478 -30.50 1.58 -22.25
N SER A 479 -30.94 1.27 -21.04
CA SER A 479 -31.07 -0.08 -20.50
C SER A 479 -32.46 -0.26 -19.87
N ASP A 480 -33.02 -1.45 -20.06
CA ASP A 480 -34.28 -1.97 -19.51
C ASP A 480 -34.16 -2.36 -18.01
N TYR A 481 -33.34 -1.61 -17.27
CA TYR A 481 -32.81 -1.97 -15.95
C TYR A 481 -33.85 -2.04 -14.83
N ILE A 482 -34.32 -3.26 -14.61
CA ILE A 482 -35.17 -3.73 -13.51
C ILE A 482 -34.33 -4.37 -12.36
N HIS A 483 -33.02 -4.48 -12.58
CA HIS A 483 -32.21 -5.57 -12.04
C HIS A 483 -31.81 -5.42 -10.55
N HIS A 484 -31.51 -4.21 -10.06
CA HIS A 484 -30.90 -4.04 -8.72
C HIS A 484 -31.87 -4.30 -7.55
N ARG A 485 -33.09 -3.75 -7.60
CA ARG A 485 -34.11 -3.99 -6.55
C ARG A 485 -34.62 -5.44 -6.59
N ALA A 486 -34.73 -6.03 -7.78
CA ALA A 486 -35.10 -7.42 -7.97
C ALA A 486 -34.03 -8.38 -7.44
N MET A 487 -32.76 -8.23 -7.85
CA MET A 487 -31.64 -9.06 -7.35
C MET A 487 -31.48 -8.96 -5.85
N ARG A 488 -31.64 -7.77 -5.27
CA ARG A 488 -31.49 -7.59 -3.82
C ARG A 488 -32.57 -8.31 -3.02
N LYS A 489 -33.80 -8.38 -3.54
CA LYS A 489 -34.90 -9.09 -2.88
C LYS A 489 -34.76 -10.61 -3.04
N ILE A 490 -34.43 -11.07 -4.24
CA ILE A 490 -34.11 -12.47 -4.55
C ILE A 490 -32.93 -12.96 -3.67
N TRP A 491 -31.85 -12.17 -3.59
CA TRP A 491 -30.69 -12.48 -2.74
C TRP A 491 -31.05 -12.52 -1.25
N ILE A 492 -31.89 -11.61 -0.74
CA ILE A 492 -32.32 -11.64 0.67
C ILE A 492 -33.03 -12.96 0.98
N ASP A 493 -33.88 -13.43 0.06
CA ASP A 493 -34.74 -14.60 0.22
C ASP A 493 -34.00 -15.95 0.04
N PHE A 494 -32.74 -15.95 -0.43
CA PHE A 494 -31.90 -17.15 -0.47
C PHE A 494 -31.50 -17.66 0.93
N SER A 495 -31.48 -18.98 1.11
CA SER A 495 -30.88 -19.59 2.31
C SER A 495 -29.36 -19.34 2.38
N ASN A 496 -28.76 -19.42 3.57
CA ASN A 496 -27.30 -19.21 3.72
C ASN A 496 -26.47 -20.17 2.85
N GLN A 497 -26.97 -21.37 2.59
CA GLN A 497 -26.29 -22.35 1.75
C GLN A 497 -26.41 -22.01 0.26
N GLN A 498 -27.59 -21.59 -0.21
CA GLN A 498 -27.78 -21.08 -1.57
C GLN A 498 -26.98 -19.79 -1.84
N LYS A 499 -26.84 -18.92 -0.84
CA LYS A 499 -25.96 -17.74 -0.91
C LYS A 499 -24.48 -18.08 -1.08
N ILE A 500 -24.06 -19.29 -0.70
CA ILE A 500 -22.67 -19.77 -0.82
C ILE A 500 -22.47 -20.55 -2.12
N GLU A 501 -23.50 -21.30 -2.54
CA GLU A 501 -23.42 -22.26 -3.66
C GLU A 501 -23.82 -21.64 -5.02
N GLU A 502 -24.79 -20.72 -5.04
CA GLU A 502 -25.42 -20.22 -6.29
C GLU A 502 -25.00 -18.78 -6.63
N LEU A 503 -24.48 -18.01 -5.67
CA LEU A 503 -23.96 -16.64 -5.86
C LEU A 503 -22.61 -16.48 -5.14
N PRO A 504 -21.49 -16.92 -5.75
CA PRO A 504 -20.20 -17.03 -5.06
C PRO A 504 -19.61 -15.68 -4.64
N SER A 505 -20.04 -14.56 -5.24
CA SER A 505 -19.76 -13.23 -4.70
C SER A 505 -20.87 -12.22 -5.00
N LYS A 506 -21.07 -11.27 -4.07
CA LYS A 506 -21.88 -10.06 -4.29
C LYS A 506 -21.29 -9.13 -5.38
N ALA A 507 -20.07 -9.43 -5.82
CA ALA A 507 -19.27 -8.72 -6.81
C ALA A 507 -19.25 -9.43 -8.19
N ASP A 508 -20.01 -10.52 -8.39
CA ASP A 508 -20.11 -11.20 -9.69
C ASP A 508 -20.96 -10.42 -10.72
N VAL A 509 -21.37 -9.20 -10.37
CA VAL A 509 -21.80 -8.18 -11.31
C VAL A 509 -20.54 -7.61 -11.99
N HIS A 510 -20.22 -8.16 -13.15
CA HIS A 510 -19.01 -7.86 -13.94
C HIS A 510 -18.83 -6.32 -14.19
N PRO A 511 -17.60 -5.80 -14.36
CA PRO A 511 -17.32 -4.35 -14.42
C PRO A 511 -17.95 -3.59 -15.61
N TYR A 512 -18.42 -4.30 -16.63
CA TYR A 512 -19.27 -3.71 -17.70
C TYR A 512 -20.71 -3.41 -17.26
N PHE A 513 -21.11 -3.79 -16.04
CA PHE A 513 -22.46 -3.64 -15.50
C PHE A 513 -22.64 -2.44 -14.55
N SER A 514 -21.66 -1.52 -14.50
CA SER A 514 -21.77 -0.29 -13.70
C SER A 514 -22.77 0.71 -14.32
N ASN A 515 -24.05 0.52 -14.01
CA ASN A 515 -25.17 1.27 -14.60
C ASN A 515 -25.86 2.20 -13.59
N THR A 516 -25.36 2.27 -12.36
CA THR A 516 -25.95 3.11 -11.30
C THR A 516 -25.11 4.36 -11.10
N PHE A 517 -25.80 5.51 -11.14
CA PHE A 517 -25.23 6.84 -10.98
C PHE A 517 -25.63 7.40 -9.62
N GLY A 518 -24.65 7.70 -8.77
CA GLY A 518 -24.86 8.41 -7.52
C GLY A 518 -24.38 9.86 -7.62
N LEU A 519 -25.22 10.82 -7.23
CA LEU A 519 -24.79 12.21 -7.07
C LEU A 519 -24.94 12.60 -5.59
N HIS A 520 -23.84 12.95 -4.94
CA HIS A 520 -23.84 13.27 -3.51
C HIS A 520 -23.34 14.68 -3.26
N VAL A 521 -24.27 15.58 -2.90
CA VAL A 521 -23.97 16.98 -2.63
C VAL A 521 -24.16 17.27 -1.14
N ALA A 522 -23.07 17.56 -0.45
CA ALA A 522 -23.15 18.05 0.92
C ALA A 522 -23.73 19.46 0.99
N VAL A 523 -24.44 19.78 2.07
CA VAL A 523 -25.01 21.12 2.28
C VAL A 523 -24.33 21.78 3.47
N LEU A 524 -23.76 22.95 3.22
CA LEU A 524 -23.22 23.84 4.24
C LEU A 524 -24.18 25.03 4.43
N THR A 525 -24.67 25.21 5.65
CA THR A 525 -25.77 26.16 5.96
C THR A 525 -25.34 27.62 6.11
N ASN A 526 -26.28 28.56 5.98
CA ASN A 526 -26.07 29.96 6.33
C ASN A 526 -26.75 30.31 7.67
N GLU A 527 -25.99 30.30 8.75
CA GLU A 527 -26.50 30.66 10.09
C GLU A 527 -26.60 32.19 10.33
N GLY A 528 -26.19 32.99 9.35
CA GLY A 528 -26.11 34.45 9.44
C GLY A 528 -24.79 34.98 10.00
N PRO A 529 -24.65 36.30 10.13
CA PRO A 529 -23.40 36.96 10.53
C PRO A 529 -22.89 36.49 11.89
N GLY A 530 -21.59 36.21 11.98
CA GLY A 530 -20.91 35.84 13.23
C GLY A 530 -21.23 34.44 13.77
N LYS A 531 -22.09 33.65 13.10
CA LYS A 531 -22.40 32.27 13.51
C LYS A 531 -21.64 31.24 12.68
N PRO A 532 -21.13 30.15 13.31
CA PRO A 532 -20.45 29.09 12.59
C PRO A 532 -21.42 28.42 11.63
N GLN A 533 -20.95 28.15 10.42
CA GLN A 533 -21.69 27.35 9.45
C GLN A 533 -21.84 25.91 9.95
N LYS A 534 -22.91 25.23 9.56
CA LYS A 534 -23.13 23.81 9.89
C LYS A 534 -23.13 22.93 8.66
N PHE A 535 -22.52 21.76 8.79
CA PHE A 535 -22.56 20.65 7.86
C PHE A 535 -23.80 19.79 8.13
N LEU A 536 -24.55 19.48 7.08
CA LEU A 536 -25.75 18.66 7.16
C LEU A 536 -25.45 17.17 6.94
N PHE A 537 -25.90 16.34 7.88
CA PHE A 537 -25.96 14.89 7.79
C PHE A 537 -27.40 14.40 7.86
N PRO A 538 -28.05 14.15 6.71
CA PRO A 538 -29.30 13.41 6.68
C PRO A 538 -29.06 11.97 7.15
N ARG A 539 -30.04 11.38 7.83
CA ARG A 539 -29.99 9.99 8.27
C ARG A 539 -31.12 9.21 7.63
N ARG A 540 -30.76 8.13 6.94
CA ARG A 540 -31.72 7.23 6.29
C ARG A 540 -32.64 6.58 7.32
N ALA A 541 -33.88 6.34 6.94
CA ALA A 541 -34.81 5.61 7.79
C ALA A 541 -34.27 4.18 8.09
N GLN A 542 -34.45 3.71 9.31
CA GLN A 542 -34.04 2.36 9.71
C GLN A 542 -35.13 1.35 9.32
N ARG A 543 -35.19 1.01 8.03
CA ARG A 543 -36.23 0.13 7.45
C ARG A 543 -35.60 -1.02 6.66
N GLU A 544 -36.26 -2.17 6.69
CA GLU A 544 -35.87 -3.33 5.91
C GLU A 544 -35.98 -3.04 4.40
N GLY A 545 -34.98 -3.47 3.61
CA GLY A 545 -34.90 -3.21 2.17
C GLY A 545 -34.22 -1.89 1.77
N MET A 546 -34.01 -0.94 2.69
CA MET A 546 -33.28 0.29 2.39
C MET A 546 -31.77 0.05 2.20
N ALA A 547 -31.13 0.79 1.30
CA ALA A 547 -29.67 0.82 1.22
C ALA A 547 -29.09 1.56 2.45
N ALA A 548 -28.16 0.93 3.17
CA ALA A 548 -27.54 1.52 4.37
C ALA A 548 -28.56 2.09 5.39
N PRO A 549 -29.51 1.28 5.90
CA PRO A 549 -30.57 1.74 6.79
C PRO A 549 -30.00 2.33 8.07
N GLY A 550 -30.54 3.47 8.50
CA GLY A 550 -30.07 4.15 9.72
C GLY A 550 -28.69 4.81 9.60
N LYS A 551 -28.05 4.81 8.42
CA LYS A 551 -26.75 5.45 8.22
C LYS A 551 -26.89 6.93 7.84
N PHE A 552 -25.85 7.70 8.16
CA PHE A 552 -25.63 9.07 7.69
C PHE A 552 -25.27 9.09 6.20
N THR A 553 -25.87 10.03 5.48
CA THR A 553 -25.66 10.27 4.04
C THR A 553 -25.23 11.73 3.80
N CYS A 554 -24.98 12.09 2.54
CA CYS A 554 -24.82 13.47 2.09
C CYS A 554 -25.67 13.64 0.82
N GLY A 555 -26.55 14.67 0.80
CA GLY A 555 -27.59 14.97 -0.21
C GLY A 555 -27.54 14.12 -1.47
N ALA A 556 -28.17 12.95 -1.41
CA ALA A 556 -28.07 11.93 -2.43
C ALA A 556 -29.17 12.08 -3.48
N VAL A 557 -28.77 12.15 -4.75
CA VAL A 557 -29.66 11.92 -5.90
C VAL A 557 -29.30 10.55 -6.45
N GLU A 558 -30.26 9.62 -6.45
CA GLU A 558 -30.01 8.22 -6.82
C GLU A 558 -30.16 7.94 -8.32
N SER A 559 -30.57 8.93 -9.13
CA SER A 559 -30.61 8.79 -10.59
C SER A 559 -30.79 10.11 -11.34
N ALA A 560 -30.29 10.12 -12.58
CA ALA A 560 -30.70 11.04 -13.62
C ALA A 560 -31.93 10.49 -14.37
N SER A 561 -32.79 11.38 -14.83
CA SER A 561 -34.05 11.09 -15.49
C SER A 561 -34.18 11.90 -16.78
N LYS A 562 -35.13 11.56 -17.68
CA LYS A 562 -35.35 12.30 -18.94
C LYS A 562 -35.44 13.83 -18.77
N PRO A 563 -36.08 14.38 -17.71
CA PRO A 563 -36.05 15.81 -17.42
C PRO A 563 -34.67 16.43 -17.24
N ASP A 564 -33.66 15.64 -16.86
CA ASP A 564 -32.29 16.11 -16.64
C ASP A 564 -31.47 16.15 -17.95
N TYR A 565 -32.06 15.81 -19.10
CA TYR A 565 -31.32 15.74 -20.35
C TYR A 565 -31.19 17.12 -20.99
N LYS A 566 -29.98 17.47 -21.44
CA LYS A 566 -29.67 18.67 -22.23
C LYS A 566 -29.00 18.28 -23.55
N ILE A 567 -29.03 19.19 -24.53
CA ILE A 567 -28.28 19.03 -25.79
C ILE A 567 -26.99 19.83 -25.68
N HIS A 568 -25.84 19.17 -25.87
CA HIS A 568 -24.53 19.81 -25.89
C HIS A 568 -23.74 19.31 -27.12
N ASN A 569 -23.23 20.23 -27.94
CA ASN A 569 -22.50 19.93 -29.18
C ASN A 569 -23.19 18.91 -30.10
N GLY A 570 -24.52 19.01 -30.24
CA GLY A 570 -25.33 18.13 -31.08
C GLY A 570 -25.56 16.73 -30.51
N LYS A 571 -25.14 16.45 -29.27
CA LYS A 571 -25.35 15.19 -28.56
C LYS A 571 -26.29 15.39 -27.36
N THR A 572 -27.12 14.40 -27.08
CA THR A 572 -27.92 14.37 -25.85
C THR A 572 -27.03 14.00 -24.67
N CYS A 573 -27.11 14.73 -23.57
CA CYS A 573 -26.34 14.47 -22.36
C CYS A 573 -27.14 14.75 -21.09
N VAL A 574 -26.70 14.25 -19.94
CA VAL A 574 -27.29 14.59 -18.63
C VAL A 574 -26.71 15.90 -18.10
N ASP A 575 -27.57 16.77 -17.60
CA ASP A 575 -27.21 17.96 -16.84
C ASP A 575 -27.02 17.60 -15.37
N LEU A 576 -25.77 17.35 -14.98
CA LEU A 576 -25.41 16.91 -13.64
C LEU A 576 -25.71 17.96 -12.57
N VAL A 577 -25.64 19.25 -12.90
CA VAL A 577 -25.90 20.35 -11.94
C VAL A 577 -27.40 20.48 -11.68
N ASN A 578 -28.20 20.46 -12.74
CA ASN A 578 -29.66 20.45 -12.59
C ASN A 578 -30.14 19.16 -11.90
N THR A 579 -29.48 18.02 -12.16
CA THR A 579 -29.75 16.77 -11.43
C THR A 579 -29.48 16.93 -9.93
N ALA A 580 -28.35 17.56 -9.55
CA ALA A 580 -28.03 17.85 -8.14
C ALA A 580 -29.10 18.76 -7.50
N ALA A 581 -29.44 19.87 -8.15
CA ALA A 581 -30.44 20.81 -7.64
C ALA A 581 -31.82 20.16 -7.47
N ARG A 582 -32.23 19.32 -8.43
CA ARG A 582 -33.48 18.57 -8.34
C ARG A 582 -33.47 17.61 -7.16
N GLY A 583 -32.41 16.83 -6.95
CA GLY A 583 -32.37 15.91 -5.83
C GLY A 583 -32.24 16.62 -4.46
N LEU A 584 -31.57 17.77 -4.38
CA LEU A 584 -31.60 18.62 -3.17
C LEU A 584 -33.02 19.11 -2.86
N LYS A 585 -33.78 19.50 -3.88
CA LYS A 585 -35.18 19.89 -3.75
C LYS A 585 -36.05 18.71 -3.31
N GLU A 586 -35.89 17.54 -3.94
CA GLU A 586 -36.69 16.35 -3.65
C GLU A 586 -36.40 15.80 -2.25
N GLU A 587 -35.14 15.69 -1.85
CA GLU A 587 -34.77 15.04 -0.58
C GLU A 587 -34.75 16.00 0.63
N LEU A 588 -34.46 17.29 0.41
CA LEU A 588 -34.26 18.26 1.48
C LEU A 588 -35.20 19.47 1.42
N GLY A 589 -36.00 19.61 0.36
CA GLY A 589 -36.82 20.80 0.13
C GLY A 589 -36.01 22.04 -0.25
N LEU A 590 -34.71 21.89 -0.55
CA LEU A 590 -33.82 23.00 -0.89
C LEU A 590 -33.97 23.39 -2.36
N GLU A 591 -34.66 24.49 -2.62
CA GLU A 591 -34.86 25.01 -3.98
C GLU A 591 -33.70 25.92 -4.41
N LEU A 592 -32.93 25.47 -5.39
CA LEU A 592 -31.87 26.25 -6.05
C LEU A 592 -32.25 26.43 -7.52
N SER A 593 -32.07 27.64 -8.05
CA SER A 593 -32.46 27.98 -9.44
C SER A 593 -31.62 29.12 -10.01
N GLY A 594 -31.58 29.26 -11.34
CA GLY A 594 -30.86 30.38 -11.96
C GLY A 594 -29.38 30.40 -11.57
N SER A 595 -28.89 31.53 -11.05
CA SER A 595 -27.48 31.69 -10.62
C SER A 595 -27.11 30.89 -9.36
N ASP A 596 -28.09 30.38 -8.60
CA ASP A 596 -27.79 29.52 -7.44
C ASP A 596 -27.08 28.23 -7.85
N LEU A 597 -27.34 27.76 -9.07
CA LEU A 597 -26.80 26.52 -9.61
C LEU A 597 -25.27 26.58 -9.72
N ASP A 598 -24.71 27.77 -9.99
CA ASP A 598 -23.26 27.98 -10.08
C ASP A 598 -22.55 27.76 -8.73
N ALA A 599 -23.29 27.82 -7.61
CA ALA A 599 -22.78 27.55 -6.27
C ALA A 599 -22.73 26.05 -5.92
N ILE A 600 -23.27 25.16 -6.78
CA ILE A 600 -23.12 23.72 -6.65
C ILE A 600 -21.74 23.32 -7.19
N CYS A 601 -20.83 22.97 -6.29
CA CYS A 601 -19.46 22.59 -6.64
C CYS A 601 -19.34 21.07 -6.64
N LEU A 602 -19.32 20.47 -7.83
CA LEU A 602 -19.01 19.05 -8.01
C LEU A 602 -17.51 18.87 -8.15
N THR A 603 -16.88 18.26 -7.15
CA THR A 603 -15.41 18.27 -6.99
C THR A 603 -14.76 16.94 -7.34
N THR A 604 -15.50 15.84 -7.27
CA THR A 604 -14.89 14.52 -7.31
C THR A 604 -15.79 13.53 -8.04
N VAL A 605 -15.23 12.82 -9.02
CA VAL A 605 -15.80 11.62 -9.61
C VAL A 605 -15.31 10.41 -8.80
N TYR A 606 -16.17 9.43 -8.55
CA TYR A 606 -15.78 8.21 -7.87
C TYR A 606 -16.38 6.96 -8.52
N LEU A 607 -15.73 5.81 -8.29
CA LEU A 607 -16.21 4.49 -8.63
C LEU A 607 -16.12 3.58 -7.40
N LYS A 608 -17.26 3.11 -6.92
CA LYS A 608 -17.39 2.14 -5.83
C LYS A 608 -17.27 0.73 -6.41
N PHE A 609 -16.23 -0.01 -6.03
CA PHE A 609 -16.02 -1.38 -6.49
C PHE A 609 -16.95 -2.38 -5.79
N ASP A 610 -17.34 -2.11 -4.55
CA ASP A 610 -18.24 -2.97 -3.78
C ASP A 610 -19.67 -3.00 -4.32
N THR A 611 -20.12 -1.90 -4.92
CA THR A 611 -21.46 -1.75 -5.50
C THR A 611 -21.48 -1.56 -7.01
N HIS A 612 -20.31 -1.54 -7.65
CA HIS A 612 -20.17 -1.21 -9.09
C HIS A 612 -20.96 0.06 -9.46
N GLU A 613 -20.87 1.09 -8.61
CA GLU A 613 -21.60 2.35 -8.76
C GLU A 613 -20.58 3.47 -9.01
N TRP A 614 -20.76 4.18 -10.12
CA TRP A 614 -20.02 5.41 -10.36
C TRP A 614 -20.84 6.60 -9.84
N GLY A 615 -20.17 7.68 -9.50
CA GLY A 615 -20.87 8.86 -9.08
C GLY A 615 -20.03 10.11 -9.05
N LEU A 616 -20.68 11.23 -8.82
CA LEU A 616 -20.05 12.50 -8.52
C LEU A 616 -20.38 12.89 -7.09
N CYS A 617 -19.44 13.51 -6.40
CA CYS A 617 -19.70 14.18 -5.15
C CYS A 617 -19.13 15.59 -5.12
N GLY A 618 -19.68 16.36 -4.18
CA GLY A 618 -19.40 17.77 -4.05
C GLY A 618 -20.17 18.39 -2.91
N PHE A 619 -20.35 19.70 -2.98
CA PHE A 619 -21.07 20.46 -1.97
C PHE A 619 -21.77 21.69 -2.55
N VAL A 620 -22.72 22.21 -1.79
CA VAL A 620 -23.24 23.56 -1.95
C VAL A 620 -23.04 24.32 -0.64
N ASP A 621 -22.44 25.51 -0.75
CA ASP A 621 -22.26 26.41 0.37
C ASP A 621 -23.28 27.55 0.31
N LEU A 622 -24.27 27.50 1.21
CA LEU A 622 -25.35 28.48 1.27
C LEU A 622 -24.89 29.89 1.71
N LYS A 623 -23.62 30.07 2.10
CA LYS A 623 -23.03 31.42 2.30
C LYS A 623 -22.46 32.02 1.01
N ASP A 624 -22.38 31.26 -0.08
CA ASP A 624 -21.88 31.74 -1.35
C ASP A 624 -22.70 32.95 -1.84
N GLU A 625 -22.01 33.97 -2.35
CA GLU A 625 -22.63 35.21 -2.78
C GLU A 625 -23.49 35.05 -4.03
N ARG A 626 -23.23 34.02 -4.83
CA ARG A 626 -24.00 33.68 -6.04
C ARG A 626 -25.41 33.18 -5.74
N ILE A 627 -25.63 32.65 -4.54
CA ILE A 627 -26.95 32.20 -4.09
C ILE A 627 -27.80 33.40 -3.71
N ASP A 628 -29.02 33.48 -4.24
CA ASP A 628 -30.01 34.50 -3.88
C ASP A 628 -30.19 34.52 -2.34
N PRO A 629 -30.11 35.69 -1.68
CA PRO A 629 -30.31 35.81 -0.24
C PRO A 629 -31.53 35.06 0.32
N LYS A 630 -32.61 34.92 -0.45
CA LYS A 630 -33.81 34.17 -0.03
C LYS A 630 -33.61 32.65 0.05
N HIS A 631 -32.65 32.10 -0.69
CA HIS A 631 -32.29 30.68 -0.71
C HIS A 631 -31.14 30.34 0.26
N ARG A 632 -30.51 31.36 0.88
CA ARG A 632 -29.46 31.17 1.90
C ARG A 632 -30.06 30.79 3.24
N ILE A 633 -30.42 29.54 3.40
CA ILE A 633 -31.15 29.05 4.58
C ILE A 633 -30.24 28.55 5.71
N SER A 634 -30.74 28.73 6.94
CA SER A 634 -30.12 28.21 8.18
C SER A 634 -30.53 26.76 8.45
N ALA A 635 -29.83 26.10 9.38
CA ALA A 635 -30.19 24.77 9.86
C ALA A 635 -31.61 24.67 10.43
N ASN A 636 -32.10 25.72 11.10
CA ASN A 636 -33.47 25.75 11.62
C ASN A 636 -34.48 25.89 10.48
N SER A 637 -34.24 26.82 9.56
CA SER A 637 -35.10 27.00 8.39
C SER A 637 -35.16 25.74 7.52
N LEU A 638 -34.03 25.03 7.38
CA LEU A 638 -33.99 23.77 6.65
C LEU A 638 -34.81 22.67 7.36
N LYS A 639 -34.80 22.61 8.69
CA LYS A 639 -35.69 21.69 9.44
C LYS A 639 -37.16 22.02 9.24
N ASP A 640 -37.50 23.30 9.11
CA ASP A 640 -38.89 23.74 8.95
C ASP A 640 -39.45 23.37 7.56
N ILE A 641 -38.61 23.36 6.52
CA ILE A 641 -39.00 22.97 5.16
C ILE A 641 -38.80 21.47 4.88
N PHE A 642 -37.95 20.80 5.66
CA PHE A 642 -37.73 19.36 5.55
C PHE A 642 -38.99 18.60 5.95
N SER A 643 -39.59 17.90 4.99
CA SER A 643 -40.73 17.03 5.22
C SER A 643 -40.33 15.56 5.09
N THR A 644 -40.85 14.72 5.97
CA THR A 644 -40.81 13.27 5.78
C THR A 644 -42.08 12.81 5.06
N GLY A 645 -41.98 12.00 4.01
CA GLY A 645 -43.14 11.54 3.24
C GLY A 645 -43.34 10.02 3.18
N PRO A 646 -44.31 9.57 2.35
CA PRO A 646 -44.62 8.15 2.15
C PRO A 646 -43.43 7.35 1.57
N LYS A 647 -43.48 6.03 1.79
CA LYS A 647 -42.37 5.04 1.75
C LYS A 647 -41.60 4.91 0.42
N ASP A 648 -42.06 5.55 -0.65
CA ASP A 648 -41.58 5.43 -2.03
C ASP A 648 -40.78 6.64 -2.52
N LYS A 649 -40.89 7.81 -1.86
CA LYS A 649 -40.29 9.07 -2.36
C LYS A 649 -39.24 9.73 -1.49
N PHE A 650 -39.17 9.44 -0.18
CA PHE A 650 -38.25 10.13 0.74
C PHE A 650 -37.45 9.13 1.56
N GLU A 651 -36.12 9.14 1.40
CA GLU A 651 -35.23 8.18 2.05
C GLU A 651 -34.83 8.57 3.48
N HIS A 652 -34.87 9.86 3.79
CA HIS A 652 -34.32 10.43 5.01
C HIS A 652 -35.38 10.65 6.09
N GLN A 653 -35.02 10.34 7.34
CA GLN A 653 -35.93 10.45 8.49
C GLN A 653 -35.57 11.61 9.42
N THR A 654 -34.27 11.89 9.57
CA THR A 654 -33.80 12.95 10.48
C THR A 654 -32.64 13.72 9.86
N LEU A 655 -32.52 15.00 10.22
CA LEU A 655 -31.42 15.87 9.84
C LEU A 655 -30.54 16.15 11.05
N THR A 656 -29.26 15.79 10.97
CA THR A 656 -28.24 16.10 11.98
C THR A 656 -27.35 17.23 11.46
N PHE A 657 -27.08 18.23 12.28
CA PHE A 657 -26.27 19.39 11.92
C PHE A 657 -25.08 19.47 12.84
N ILE A 658 -23.87 19.54 12.27
CA ILE A 658 -22.61 19.60 13.00
C ILE A 658 -21.93 20.91 12.64
N ASP A 659 -21.39 21.62 13.63
CA ASP A 659 -20.63 22.84 13.37
C ASP A 659 -19.46 22.51 12.44
N PHE A 660 -19.38 23.22 11.32
CA PHE A 660 -18.38 23.01 10.29
C PHE A 660 -17.04 23.62 10.71
N ASN A 661 -16.48 23.04 11.76
CA ASN A 661 -15.14 23.27 12.29
C ASN A 661 -14.35 21.97 12.13
N LEU A 662 -13.09 22.04 11.67
CA LEU A 662 -12.29 20.84 11.37
C LEU A 662 -12.28 19.83 12.53
N LYS A 663 -11.99 20.29 13.75
CA LYS A 663 -11.92 19.42 14.92
C LYS A 663 -13.27 18.80 15.27
N THR A 664 -14.32 19.61 15.33
CA THR A 664 -15.69 19.13 15.62
C THR A 664 -16.15 18.11 14.59
N MET A 665 -15.86 18.35 13.30
CA MET A 665 -16.19 17.45 12.21
C MET A 665 -15.43 16.13 12.32
N VAL A 666 -14.12 16.18 12.51
CA VAL A 666 -13.27 14.99 12.65
C VAL A 666 -13.67 14.17 13.88
N GLU A 667 -13.93 14.80 15.02
CA GLU A 667 -14.42 14.14 16.23
C GLU A 667 -15.78 13.45 16.01
N PHE A 668 -16.74 14.15 15.39
CA PHE A 668 -18.06 13.58 15.09
C PHE A 668 -17.94 12.38 14.14
N VAL A 669 -17.17 12.52 13.07
CA VAL A 669 -16.96 11.49 12.06
C VAL A 669 -16.28 10.27 12.65
N PHE A 670 -15.20 10.47 13.42
CA PHE A 670 -14.44 9.40 14.06
C PHE A 670 -15.32 8.60 15.03
N ASN A 671 -16.11 9.28 15.87
CA ASN A 671 -16.99 8.64 16.84
C ASN A 671 -18.19 7.92 16.22
N ASN A 672 -18.56 8.25 14.97
CA ASN A 672 -19.75 7.71 14.30
C ASN A 672 -19.42 6.91 13.03
N HIS A 673 -18.15 6.57 12.78
CA HIS A 673 -17.70 6.13 11.46
C HIS A 673 -18.39 4.88 10.91
N GLU A 674 -18.86 3.97 11.76
CA GLU A 674 -19.61 2.78 11.34
C GLU A 674 -21.03 3.10 10.86
N ASN A 675 -21.57 4.23 11.33
CA ASN A 675 -22.90 4.73 11.00
C ASN A 675 -22.92 5.57 9.71
N PHE A 676 -21.84 5.67 8.94
CA PHE A 676 -21.82 6.37 7.65
C PHE A 676 -22.01 5.42 6.46
N ALA A 677 -22.77 5.87 5.45
CA ALA A 677 -22.78 5.25 4.13
C ALA A 677 -21.43 5.49 3.43
N SER A 678 -20.99 4.54 2.58
CA SER A 678 -19.65 4.58 1.96
C SER A 678 -19.39 5.87 1.17
N SER A 679 -20.36 6.34 0.37
CA SER A 679 -20.22 7.62 -0.35
C SER A 679 -20.20 8.83 0.58
N ALA A 680 -20.97 8.82 1.66
CA ALA A 680 -20.98 9.91 2.63
C ALA A 680 -19.62 10.09 3.30
N LYS A 681 -18.90 8.98 3.53
CA LYS A 681 -17.51 9.03 4.02
C LYS A 681 -16.61 9.82 3.09
N LEU A 682 -16.69 9.52 1.78
CA LEU A 682 -15.92 10.22 0.76
C LEU A 682 -16.29 11.71 0.70
N VAL A 683 -17.58 12.03 0.64
CA VAL A 683 -18.06 13.43 0.54
C VAL A 683 -17.53 14.27 1.70
N VAL A 684 -17.63 13.77 2.93
CA VAL A 684 -17.17 14.50 4.13
C VAL A 684 -15.70 14.84 4.03
N VAL A 685 -14.87 13.86 3.66
CA VAL A 685 -13.44 14.05 3.51
C VAL A 685 -13.16 15.10 2.44
N LYS A 686 -13.76 14.96 1.25
CA LYS A 686 -13.50 15.87 0.13
C LYS A 686 -13.93 17.30 0.43
N VAL A 687 -15.04 17.50 1.12
CA VAL A 687 -15.47 18.83 1.58
C VAL A 687 -14.53 19.38 2.65
N LEU A 688 -14.07 18.57 3.61
CA LEU A 688 -13.08 19.03 4.58
C LEU A 688 -11.77 19.45 3.89
N GLN A 689 -11.27 18.67 2.94
CA GLN A 689 -10.05 18.99 2.18
C GLN A 689 -10.21 20.30 1.41
N ALA A 690 -11.34 20.48 0.72
CA ALA A 690 -11.62 21.69 -0.05
C ALA A 690 -11.58 22.97 0.81
N PHE A 691 -12.05 22.89 2.06
CA PHE A 691 -12.11 24.06 2.94
C PHE A 691 -10.88 24.25 3.84
N TYR A 692 -10.26 23.16 4.31
CA TYR A 692 -9.20 23.19 5.33
C TYR A 692 -7.82 22.76 4.81
N GLY A 693 -7.72 22.25 3.58
CA GLY A 693 -6.48 21.76 3.01
C GLY A 693 -6.18 20.32 3.44
N TRP A 694 -5.62 19.53 2.53
CA TRP A 694 -5.45 18.08 2.75
C TRP A 694 -4.56 17.76 3.97
N GLN A 695 -3.46 18.49 4.15
CA GLN A 695 -2.47 18.21 5.21
C GLN A 695 -3.08 18.35 6.59
N ARG A 696 -3.87 19.42 6.81
CA ARG A 696 -4.52 19.70 8.09
C ARG A 696 -5.59 18.67 8.39
N VAL A 697 -6.39 18.29 7.39
CA VAL A 697 -7.41 17.25 7.53
C VAL A 697 -6.77 15.92 7.92
N GLN A 698 -5.71 15.51 7.22
CA GLN A 698 -5.00 14.28 7.53
C GLN A 698 -4.41 14.31 8.94
N GLN A 699 -3.74 15.40 9.31
CA GLN A 699 -3.15 15.55 10.64
C GLN A 699 -4.18 15.41 11.76
N GLU A 700 -5.36 16.02 11.61
CA GLU A 700 -6.41 15.96 12.64
C GLU A 700 -6.98 14.53 12.80
N PHE A 701 -7.17 13.80 11.69
CA PHE A 701 -7.55 12.39 11.75
C PHE A 701 -6.46 11.50 12.38
N GLU A 702 -5.18 11.79 12.12
CA GLU A 702 -4.05 11.08 12.74
C GLU A 702 -3.98 11.32 14.26
N ILE A 703 -4.18 12.56 14.70
CA ILE A 703 -4.25 12.92 16.14
C ILE A 703 -5.35 12.10 16.83
N MET A 704 -6.53 11.98 16.23
CA MET A 704 -7.63 11.18 16.79
C MET A 704 -7.33 9.68 16.80
N ARG A 705 -6.58 9.16 15.81
CA ARG A 705 -6.25 7.73 15.70
C ARG A 705 -5.18 7.28 16.70
N TYR A 706 -4.15 8.09 16.92
CA TYR A 706 -2.96 7.69 17.69
C TYR A 706 -2.85 8.34 19.07
N GLY A 707 -3.70 9.31 19.40
CA GLY A 707 -3.56 10.12 20.60
C GLY A 707 -2.40 11.12 20.47
N LYS A 708 -2.40 12.16 21.30
CA LYS A 708 -1.36 13.21 21.33
C LYS A 708 -0.01 12.72 21.81
#